data_AF-A0A2V7ZBV1-F1
#
_entry.id   AF-A0A2V7ZBV1-F1
#
_cell.length_a   1.000
_cell.length_b   1.000
_cell.length_c   1.000
_cell.angle_alpha   90.00
_cell.angle_beta   90.00
_cell.angle_gamma   90.00
#
_symmetry.space_group_name_H-M   'P 1'
#
loop_
_entity.id
_entity.type
_entity.pdbx_description
1 polymer ?
#
loop_
_entity_poly.entity_id
_entity_poly.type
_entity_poly.pdbx_seq_one_letter_code
_entity_poly.pdbx_strand_id
1 'polypeptide(L)'
;MPGTLVAIQTTPANTKKTTGTVQLPGERLRAPDQLSKVRLCFSCVPSYVARRRAASVAPLESSPGTTNLKIEVLALWLTWAAATAAAVFLARRFVTRIPLGVAIFLTLLPLLFTGRAFLRGEIYGPADLFFGHDPWRRVAAETGVERIQNPILSDLAFANLPWRAAVREALVNGRLPLWNRFVLAGNPLLAAAQAGVFHPATWIGIFLPLPLAWTFSCAFTIFLALLSAHLFFRDFCRSDLAALVGAVGWGFSTYLLFWDGWAVGPSVAVFPLLLLGLRLLAREPGGRAVGITAAALLLSFHGGHPETFFHCLAAGGVYFVWELLARDVRPRVSRALAAAGAAGLLALFLSAPLLVPLLEAVPHSAEYAARRAAIARGRMSQSVSAGEAIRRLRPSVLPFAHGIYGRSPVQEERQDGSGVPLGYAGAVLFPLAAVGLFGGTKSRLRGRALFLGFFLAGIGYGASAPLLLDVTSRLPGFALALNYRLVFLAPFGLAGLAALGADRIESLDTPARDLGITAIVAALLLTVLFLLSTPVFRNRSLPSSFVAVSFADETAPLLLVALAAFLRRTRPRDAAAAALALLLVERWLEMRGTYPTLPAQSLAPPLPTLGALPRTPDPYRVVAAGEVLRPNGAALYGLEDVRGYESIALSRFVETYPAWCASQFASHNRVDDLTRPFLSFLNARFAVAGPDAPAPDGWTLVARGADLSLFENPRALPRAFVPQRLRGEPDPAKRLAEMAEAKDFADVAWLDRAASSGEENGSATVIAREIGPDLILTADVRSRALVATSETDWPGWRAESGGRELPLTTVNHAFVGLWLPPGRHEVRLHYLPPSFSTGAALAATAVVATPLLVLLRRRRRLP
;
A
#
# COMPACT_ATOMS: atom_id res chain seq x y z
N MET A 1 1.75 37.90 51.01
CA MET A 1 2.74 38.85 51.54
C MET A 1 4.13 38.26 51.36
N PRO A 2 5.17 39.05 51.05
CA PRO A 2 5.28 39.96 49.90
C PRO A 2 6.58 39.70 49.11
N GLY A 3 6.62 40.01 47.81
CA GLY A 3 7.38 41.16 47.29
C GLY A 3 8.40 40.65 46.25
N THR A 4 8.78 41.33 45.17
CA THR A 4 8.71 42.76 44.85
C THR A 4 8.93 42.92 43.34
N LEU A 5 8.24 43.92 42.77
CA LEU A 5 8.40 44.47 41.41
C LEU A 5 9.83 44.95 41.12
N VAL A 6 10.26 44.86 39.86
CA VAL A 6 10.87 46.00 39.13
C VAL A 6 10.49 45.92 37.65
N ALA A 7 9.92 47.00 37.13
CA ALA A 7 9.74 47.30 35.72
C ALA A 7 10.67 48.46 35.35
N ILE A 8 11.35 48.41 34.20
CA ILE A 8 11.86 49.61 33.50
C ILE A 8 11.71 49.42 31.98
N GLN A 9 11.20 50.47 31.34
CA GLN A 9 10.86 50.67 29.93
C GLN A 9 12.06 51.08 29.05
N THR A 10 11.79 51.14 27.73
CA THR A 10 12.23 52.12 26.70
C THR A 10 13.16 51.63 25.55
N THR A 11 12.52 51.37 24.39
CA THR A 11 12.64 51.94 23.01
C THR A 11 13.98 52.51 22.43
N PRO A 12 14.09 52.74 21.09
CA PRO A 12 15.07 52.10 20.21
C PRO A 12 16.11 53.08 19.59
N ALA A 13 17.10 52.55 18.85
CA ALA A 13 17.94 53.35 17.97
C ALA A 13 18.33 52.62 16.68
N ASN A 14 18.44 53.45 15.63
CA ASN A 14 18.46 53.17 14.20
C ASN A 14 19.77 53.76 13.66
N THR A 15 20.56 53.05 12.83
CA THR A 15 21.52 53.70 11.91
C THR A 15 22.01 52.80 10.77
N LYS A 16 21.58 53.19 9.56
CA LYS A 16 22.33 53.49 8.31
C LYS A 16 23.24 52.46 7.61
N LYS A 17 22.88 52.32 6.33
CA LYS A 17 23.57 51.88 5.10
C LYS A 17 25.02 52.39 4.91
N THR A 18 25.81 51.57 4.21
CA THR A 18 26.77 52.02 3.17
C THR A 18 26.84 51.01 2.02
N THR A 19 26.80 51.57 0.82
CA THR A 19 26.88 50.99 -0.53
C THR A 19 28.33 50.84 -0.99
N GLY A 20 28.62 49.82 -1.79
CA GLY A 20 29.87 49.72 -2.57
C GLY A 20 29.65 48.91 -3.84
N THR A 21 29.73 49.58 -4.98
CA THR A 21 29.61 49.07 -6.36
C THR A 21 31.01 48.96 -6.96
N VAL A 22 31.40 47.84 -7.57
CA VAL A 22 32.54 47.78 -8.51
C VAL A 22 32.21 46.84 -9.68
N GLN A 23 32.62 47.28 -10.87
CA GLN A 23 32.29 46.88 -12.24
C GLN A 23 32.86 45.53 -12.73
N LEU A 24 32.21 44.99 -13.77
CA LEU A 24 32.67 43.91 -14.67
C LEU A 24 33.40 44.47 -15.90
N PRO A 25 34.26 43.66 -16.56
CA PRO A 25 34.38 43.60 -18.03
C PRO A 25 34.13 42.15 -18.54
N GLY A 26 33.30 41.90 -19.58
CA GLY A 26 33.65 41.85 -21.02
C GLY A 26 34.60 40.67 -21.35
N GLU A 27 34.39 39.71 -22.26
CA GLU A 27 33.52 39.56 -23.44
C GLU A 27 33.68 38.11 -24.00
N ARG A 28 32.75 37.66 -24.86
CA ARG A 28 32.81 36.62 -25.93
C ARG A 28 32.30 35.18 -25.71
N LEU A 29 31.36 34.85 -26.62
CA LEU A 29 30.66 33.60 -26.90
C LEU A 29 31.55 32.50 -27.50
N ARG A 30 31.38 31.25 -27.02
CA ARG A 30 31.32 30.02 -27.84
C ARG A 30 30.42 28.98 -27.14
N ALA A 31 29.49 28.41 -27.89
CA ALA A 31 28.78 27.15 -27.62
C ALA A 31 29.05 26.21 -28.83
N PRO A 32 28.79 24.88 -28.80
CA PRO A 32 28.00 24.14 -27.81
C PRO A 32 28.62 22.80 -27.33
N ASP A 33 28.24 22.35 -26.13
CA ASP A 33 28.07 20.92 -25.81
C ASP A 33 27.23 20.79 -24.53
N GLN A 34 25.91 20.73 -24.70
CA GLN A 34 24.93 20.60 -23.60
C GLN A 34 23.83 19.63 -24.03
N LEU A 35 24.04 18.34 -23.74
CA LEU A 35 22.97 17.33 -23.74
C LEU A 35 23.11 16.34 -22.55
N SER A 36 23.70 16.79 -21.44
CA SER A 36 23.86 15.95 -20.24
C SER A 36 23.73 16.76 -18.94
N LYS A 37 22.58 17.43 -18.73
CA LYS A 37 22.25 18.05 -17.41
C LYS A 37 20.76 18.40 -17.31
N VAL A 38 19.89 17.41 -17.24
CA VAL A 38 18.58 17.59 -16.59
C VAL A 38 18.77 17.23 -15.11
N ARG A 39 19.32 18.17 -14.33
CA ARG A 39 19.15 18.13 -12.87
C ARG A 39 17.75 18.68 -12.58
N LEU A 40 16.83 17.79 -12.21
CA LEU A 40 15.58 18.21 -11.57
C LEU A 40 15.96 18.98 -10.29
N CYS A 41 15.74 20.30 -10.30
CA CYS A 41 16.14 21.20 -9.24
C CYS A 41 15.18 21.03 -8.04
N PHE A 42 15.51 20.13 -7.11
CA PHE A 42 14.86 20.01 -5.79
C PHE A 42 15.50 20.96 -4.75
N SER A 43 15.92 22.17 -5.15
CA SER A 43 16.66 23.09 -4.27
C SER A 43 15.79 23.97 -3.35
N CYS A 44 14.49 23.69 -3.21
CA CYS A 44 13.59 24.42 -2.30
C CYS A 44 13.23 23.65 -1.01
N VAL A 45 13.94 22.56 -0.70
CA VAL A 45 13.86 21.95 0.64
C VAL A 45 14.85 22.70 1.54
N PRO A 46 14.42 23.37 2.62
CA PRO A 46 15.33 24.09 3.50
C PRO A 46 16.44 23.16 4.02
N SER A 47 17.58 23.77 4.32
CA SER A 47 18.87 23.26 4.81
C SER A 47 18.85 22.39 6.09
N TYR A 48 17.74 21.73 6.39
CA TYR A 48 17.54 20.76 7.47
C TYR A 48 18.08 19.36 7.12
N VAL A 49 18.24 19.03 5.84
CA VAL A 49 18.64 17.69 5.35
C VAL A 49 20.15 17.40 5.49
N ALA A 50 21.00 18.43 5.51
CA ALA A 50 22.46 18.23 5.49
C ALA A 50 23.08 17.78 6.84
N ARG A 51 22.39 17.96 7.99
CA ARG A 51 22.93 17.62 9.32
C ARG A 51 22.68 16.18 9.78
N ARG A 52 21.93 15.36 9.03
CA ARG A 52 21.59 13.97 9.41
C ARG A 52 22.59 12.90 8.92
N ARG A 53 23.68 13.28 8.26
CA ARG A 53 24.65 12.37 7.60
C ARG A 53 25.46 11.41 8.50
N ALA A 54 25.21 11.33 9.81
CA ALA A 54 26.00 10.50 10.74
C ALA A 54 25.20 9.79 11.86
N ALA A 55 23.87 9.67 11.75
CA ALA A 55 23.03 9.09 12.80
C ALA A 55 22.07 8.03 12.24
N SER A 56 22.50 6.76 12.17
CA SER A 56 21.66 5.63 11.75
C SER A 56 21.74 4.44 12.71
N VAL A 57 21.55 4.73 13.99
CA VAL A 57 21.05 3.78 15.01
C VAL A 57 19.96 4.43 15.87
N ALA A 58 19.80 5.76 15.75
CA ALA A 58 18.55 6.43 15.99
C ALA A 58 17.44 5.74 15.17
N PRO A 59 16.23 5.50 15.71
CA PRO A 59 15.03 5.40 14.87
C PRO A 59 15.13 6.39 13.71
N LEU A 60 14.50 6.11 12.55
CA LEU A 60 14.42 7.11 11.46
C LEU A 60 13.87 8.49 11.96
N GLU A 61 13.38 8.53 13.21
CA GLU A 61 12.99 9.69 14.01
C GLU A 61 13.70 9.90 15.38
N SER A 62 14.94 9.45 15.65
CA SER A 62 15.64 9.83 16.90
C SER A 62 16.43 11.14 16.76
N SER A 63 15.68 12.21 17.00
CA SER A 63 15.86 13.03 18.20
C SER A 63 14.57 13.83 18.41
N PRO A 64 13.68 13.46 19.33
CA PRO A 64 12.69 14.40 19.85
C PRO A 64 13.42 15.31 20.84
N GLY A 65 14.17 16.28 20.32
CA GLY A 65 14.24 17.56 21.00
C GLY A 65 12.85 18.18 20.90
N THR A 66 11.92 17.74 21.76
CA THR A 66 10.63 18.39 22.03
C THR A 66 9.99 19.03 20.80
N THR A 67 9.85 18.30 19.69
CA THR A 67 8.99 18.78 18.60
C THR A 67 7.58 18.83 19.19
N ASN A 68 7.06 20.03 19.33
CA ASN A 68 5.82 20.27 20.04
C ASN A 68 4.71 19.49 19.32
N LEU A 69 4.14 18.44 19.94
CA LEU A 69 3.04 17.62 19.41
C LEU A 69 1.94 18.49 18.77
N LYS A 70 1.74 19.70 19.31
CA LYS A 70 0.82 20.71 18.76
C LYS A 70 1.16 21.13 17.32
N ILE A 71 2.44 21.30 16.97
CA ILE A 71 2.91 21.65 15.62
C ILE A 71 2.66 20.50 14.65
N GLU A 72 2.96 19.26 15.04
CA GLU A 72 2.76 18.10 14.17
C GLU A 72 1.28 17.83 13.91
N VAL A 73 0.43 17.95 14.94
CA VAL A 73 -1.02 17.89 14.81
C VAL A 73 -1.53 19.02 13.92
N LEU A 74 -1.05 20.26 14.11
CA LEU A 74 -1.42 21.38 13.24
C LEU A 74 -1.01 21.12 11.78
N ALA A 75 0.19 20.61 11.53
CA ALA A 75 0.66 20.25 10.20
C ALA A 75 -0.21 19.17 9.56
N LEU A 76 -0.63 18.15 10.33
CA LEU A 76 -1.57 17.12 9.88
C LEU A 76 -2.92 17.74 9.44
N TRP A 77 -3.50 18.62 10.26
CA TRP A 77 -4.77 19.30 9.95
C TRP A 77 -4.67 20.24 8.73
N LEU A 78 -3.59 21.00 8.60
CA LEU A 78 -3.35 21.87 7.45
C LEU A 78 -3.17 21.04 6.16
N THR A 79 -2.42 19.94 6.24
CA THR A 79 -2.23 19.01 5.12
C THR A 79 -3.55 18.39 4.69
N TRP A 80 -4.39 17.97 5.65
CA TRP A 80 -5.73 17.45 5.40
C TRP A 80 -6.65 18.47 4.72
N ALA A 81 -6.72 19.68 5.28
CA ALA A 81 -7.55 20.75 4.74
C ALA A 81 -7.12 21.14 3.32
N ALA A 82 -5.80 21.27 3.07
CA ALA A 82 -5.27 21.60 1.75
C ALA A 82 -5.55 20.49 0.72
N ALA A 83 -5.30 19.23 1.08
CA ALA A 83 -5.48 18.09 0.18
C ALA A 83 -6.95 17.91 -0.21
N THR A 84 -7.86 17.94 0.77
CA THR A 84 -9.30 17.78 0.51
C THR A 84 -9.89 18.98 -0.22
N ALA A 85 -9.48 20.21 0.12
CA ALA A 85 -9.88 21.41 -0.61
C ALA A 85 -9.43 21.38 -2.07
N ALA A 86 -8.19 20.96 -2.34
CA ALA A 86 -7.67 20.81 -3.69
C ALA A 86 -8.47 19.75 -4.48
N ALA A 87 -8.74 18.58 -3.89
CA ALA A 87 -9.53 17.54 -4.54
C ALA A 87 -10.97 17.99 -4.84
N VAL A 88 -11.64 18.66 -3.89
CA VAL A 88 -12.98 19.25 -4.10
C VAL A 88 -12.93 20.33 -5.18
N PHE A 89 -11.90 21.18 -5.19
CA PHE A 89 -11.72 22.21 -6.22
C PHE A 89 -11.57 21.59 -7.61
N LEU A 90 -10.73 20.57 -7.76
CA LEU A 90 -10.55 19.83 -9.01
C LEU A 90 -11.86 19.17 -9.46
N ALA A 91 -12.58 18.53 -8.54
CA ALA A 91 -13.88 17.93 -8.82
C ALA A 91 -14.90 18.98 -9.29
N ARG A 92 -14.99 20.13 -8.60
CA ARG A 92 -15.85 21.26 -9.01
C ARG A 92 -15.49 21.83 -10.37
N ARG A 93 -14.20 21.91 -10.67
CA ARG A 93 -13.67 22.56 -11.88
C ARG A 93 -13.78 21.68 -13.13
N PHE A 94 -13.58 20.38 -12.98
CA PHE A 94 -13.42 19.44 -14.09
C PHE A 94 -14.49 18.34 -14.13
N VAL A 95 -15.19 18.06 -13.04
CA VAL A 95 -16.23 17.01 -12.96
C VAL A 95 -17.60 17.66 -12.84
N THR A 96 -18.09 17.98 -11.66
CA THR A 96 -19.42 18.61 -11.49
C THR A 96 -19.44 19.52 -10.28
N ARG A 97 -20.40 20.45 -10.22
CA ARG A 97 -20.55 21.35 -9.08
C ARG A 97 -20.95 20.55 -7.85
N ILE A 98 -20.22 20.78 -6.75
CA ILE A 98 -20.52 20.19 -5.44
C ILE A 98 -20.92 21.34 -4.50
N PRO A 99 -22.13 21.35 -3.91
CA PRO A 99 -22.50 22.36 -2.92
C PRO A 99 -21.55 22.39 -1.72
N LEU A 100 -21.36 23.56 -1.11
CA LEU A 100 -20.37 23.72 -0.02
C LEU A 100 -20.67 22.82 1.18
N GLY A 101 -21.92 22.73 1.60
CA GLY A 101 -22.32 21.85 2.71
C GLY A 101 -21.98 20.38 2.44
N VAL A 102 -22.21 19.91 1.20
CA VAL A 102 -21.85 18.54 0.81
C VAL A 102 -20.34 18.34 0.76
N ALA A 103 -19.59 19.32 0.24
CA ALA A 103 -18.13 19.25 0.24
C ALA A 103 -17.56 19.16 1.67
N ILE A 104 -18.03 20.01 2.58
CA ILE A 104 -17.64 19.98 4.01
C ILE A 104 -18.01 18.62 4.62
N PHE A 105 -19.22 18.14 4.37
CA PHE A 105 -19.68 16.85 4.87
C PHE A 105 -18.77 15.70 4.42
N LEU A 106 -18.47 15.60 3.12
CA LEU A 106 -17.55 14.59 2.57
C LEU A 106 -16.13 14.71 3.16
N THR A 107 -15.65 15.93 3.42
CA THR A 107 -14.35 16.16 4.07
C THR A 107 -14.33 15.75 5.55
N LEU A 108 -15.44 15.83 6.26
CA LEU A 108 -15.49 15.47 7.69
C LEU A 108 -15.76 13.99 7.93
N LEU A 109 -16.47 13.31 7.03
CA LEU A 109 -16.85 11.90 7.18
C LEU A 109 -15.68 10.93 7.50
N PRO A 110 -14.50 10.99 6.84
CA PRO A 110 -13.38 10.11 7.17
C PRO A 110 -12.93 10.20 8.64
N LEU A 111 -13.17 11.34 9.29
CA LEU A 111 -12.80 11.57 10.69
C LEU A 111 -13.72 10.83 11.66
N LEU A 112 -14.81 10.21 11.19
CA LEU A 112 -15.62 9.31 12.00
C LEU A 112 -14.81 8.09 12.50
N PHE A 113 -13.85 7.63 11.68
CA PHE A 113 -12.97 6.51 12.01
C PHE A 113 -11.57 6.98 12.43
N THR A 114 -11.03 7.98 11.74
CA THR A 114 -9.65 8.46 11.94
C THR A 114 -9.53 9.65 12.89
N GLY A 115 -10.65 10.29 13.27
CA GLY A 115 -10.65 11.57 13.98
C GLY A 115 -9.99 11.53 15.35
N ARG A 116 -10.10 10.41 16.07
CA ARG A 116 -9.38 10.22 17.33
C ARG A 116 -7.87 10.35 17.14
N ALA A 117 -7.35 9.74 16.07
CA ALA A 117 -5.94 9.80 15.70
C ALA A 117 -5.51 11.23 15.33
N PHE A 118 -6.33 11.93 14.54
CA PHE A 118 -6.10 13.32 14.15
C PHE A 118 -6.05 14.29 15.33
N LEU A 119 -6.96 14.15 16.30
CA LEU A 119 -7.05 15.04 17.45
C LEU A 119 -5.88 14.87 18.42
N ARG A 120 -5.33 13.67 18.51
CA ARG A 120 -4.29 13.31 19.49
C ARG A 120 -2.88 13.23 18.91
N GLY A 121 -2.73 13.31 17.58
CA GLY A 121 -1.44 13.04 16.93
C GLY A 121 -1.02 11.57 17.08
N GLU A 122 -1.99 10.66 17.04
CA GLU A 122 -1.80 9.22 17.19
C GLU A 122 -1.74 8.52 15.81
N ILE A 123 -1.21 7.30 15.76
CA ILE A 123 -1.27 6.44 14.57
C ILE A 123 -2.61 5.71 14.51
N TYR A 124 -3.28 5.77 13.36
CA TYR A 124 -4.41 4.91 13.02
C TYR A 124 -3.89 3.64 12.34
N GLY A 125 -3.47 2.64 13.11
CA GLY A 125 -2.82 1.45 12.58
C GLY A 125 -2.21 0.52 13.63
N PRO A 126 -1.89 -0.72 13.25
CA PRO A 126 -1.60 -1.83 14.17
C PRO A 126 -0.16 -1.87 14.69
N ALA A 127 0.34 -0.75 15.21
CA ALA A 127 1.68 -0.72 15.82
C ALA A 127 1.80 -1.64 17.06
N ASP A 128 0.68 -1.97 17.70
CA ASP A 128 0.58 -2.92 18.82
C ASP A 128 1.03 -4.34 18.44
N LEU A 129 0.97 -4.73 17.16
CA LEU A 129 1.40 -6.07 16.74
C LEU A 129 2.89 -6.32 16.89
N PHE A 130 3.73 -5.28 16.82
CA PHE A 130 5.16 -5.43 17.11
C PHE A 130 5.41 -5.89 18.54
N PHE A 131 4.59 -5.45 19.50
CA PHE A 131 4.69 -5.81 20.92
C PHE A 131 4.30 -7.27 21.21
N GLY A 132 3.75 -7.97 20.21
CA GLY A 132 3.63 -9.42 20.23
C GLY A 132 4.96 -10.15 20.14
N HIS A 133 6.07 -9.46 19.84
CA HIS A 133 7.38 -10.05 19.59
C HIS A 133 8.48 -9.30 20.36
N ASP A 134 9.51 -10.03 20.81
CA ASP A 134 10.73 -9.39 21.27
C ASP A 134 11.40 -8.65 20.09
N PRO A 135 12.09 -7.52 20.29
CA PRO A 135 12.32 -6.84 21.56
C PRO A 135 11.18 -5.91 22.02
N TRP A 136 10.24 -5.54 21.14
CA TRP A 136 9.17 -4.57 21.49
C TRP A 136 8.32 -5.02 22.68
N ARG A 137 8.06 -6.32 22.81
CA ARG A 137 7.35 -6.91 23.96
C ARG A 137 7.94 -6.47 25.30
N ARG A 138 9.27 -6.29 25.38
CA ARG A 138 9.98 -5.93 26.62
C ARG A 138 9.81 -4.47 27.02
N VAL A 139 9.54 -3.60 26.04
CA VAL A 139 9.29 -2.17 26.26
C VAL A 139 7.79 -1.83 26.19
N ALA A 140 6.90 -2.84 26.12
CA ALA A 140 5.46 -2.65 26.01
C ALA A 140 4.89 -1.80 27.14
N ALA A 141 5.29 -2.09 28.39
CA ALA A 141 4.84 -1.39 29.59
C ALA A 141 5.14 0.12 29.54
N GLU A 142 6.26 0.52 28.93
CA GLU A 142 6.69 1.92 28.84
C GLU A 142 5.93 2.72 27.77
N THR A 143 5.31 2.02 26.82
CA THR A 143 4.63 2.63 25.66
C THR A 143 3.12 2.75 25.81
N GLY A 144 2.56 2.22 26.91
CA GLY A 144 1.11 2.19 27.14
C GLY A 144 0.35 1.21 26.23
N VAL A 145 1.07 0.25 25.62
CA VAL A 145 0.47 -0.80 24.79
C VAL A 145 0.29 -2.06 25.64
N GLU A 146 -0.93 -2.28 26.12
CA GLU A 146 -1.23 -3.38 27.05
C GLU A 146 -1.65 -4.68 26.35
N ARG A 147 -2.27 -4.59 25.17
CA ARG A 147 -2.79 -5.75 24.43
C ARG A 147 -2.84 -5.51 22.93
N ILE A 148 -2.69 -6.60 22.18
CA ILE A 148 -2.96 -6.64 20.75
C ILE A 148 -4.48 -6.55 20.53
N GLN A 149 -4.92 -5.58 19.74
CA GLN A 149 -6.34 -5.33 19.48
C GLN A 149 -6.85 -6.14 18.29
N ASN A 150 -6.09 -6.22 17.19
CA ASN A 150 -6.56 -6.90 15.98
C ASN A 150 -5.44 -7.56 15.14
N PRO A 151 -5.22 -8.88 15.30
CA PRO A 151 -4.11 -9.56 14.63
C PRO A 151 -4.28 -9.83 13.14
N ILE A 152 -5.48 -9.66 12.56
CA ILE A 152 -5.64 -9.78 11.11
C ILE A 152 -4.90 -8.65 10.36
N LEU A 153 -4.55 -7.56 11.05
CA LEU A 153 -3.86 -6.42 10.47
C LEU A 153 -2.33 -6.63 10.36
N SER A 154 -1.83 -7.86 10.50
CA SER A 154 -0.39 -8.18 10.54
C SER A 154 0.39 -7.69 9.33
N ASP A 155 -0.17 -7.80 8.12
CA ASP A 155 0.46 -7.30 6.90
C ASP A 155 0.69 -5.79 6.95
N LEU A 156 -0.22 -5.02 7.55
CA LEU A 156 -0.02 -3.57 7.70
C LEU A 156 1.17 -3.27 8.61
N ALA A 157 1.28 -3.99 9.73
CA ALA A 157 2.37 -3.81 10.70
C ALA A 157 3.71 -4.25 10.11
N PHE A 158 3.79 -5.48 9.57
CA PHE A 158 5.05 -6.12 9.22
C PHE A 158 5.43 -5.93 7.74
N ALA A 159 4.58 -5.35 6.91
CA ALA A 159 4.86 -5.11 5.49
C ALA A 159 4.61 -3.64 5.13
N ASN A 160 3.35 -3.19 5.10
CA ASN A 160 3.02 -1.88 4.53
C ASN A 160 3.65 -0.70 5.29
N LEU A 161 3.62 -0.67 6.62
CA LEU A 161 4.25 0.40 7.42
C LEU A 161 5.78 0.47 7.21
N PRO A 162 6.55 -0.64 7.30
CA PRO A 162 7.96 -0.66 6.95
C PRO A 162 8.26 -0.25 5.50
N TRP A 163 7.47 -0.68 4.51
CA TRP A 163 7.65 -0.24 3.13
C TRP A 163 7.47 1.27 2.99
N ARG A 164 6.50 1.85 3.73
CA ARG A 164 6.31 3.30 3.80
C ARG A 164 7.48 4.01 4.48
N ALA A 165 8.09 3.39 5.49
CA ALA A 165 9.31 3.90 6.09
C ALA A 165 10.47 3.91 5.08
N ALA A 166 10.65 2.84 4.30
CA ALA A 166 11.68 2.75 3.26
C ALA A 166 11.48 3.80 2.15
N VAL A 167 10.25 4.00 1.67
CA VAL A 167 9.93 5.06 0.67
C VAL A 167 10.25 6.44 1.22
N ARG A 168 9.85 6.72 2.46
CA ARG A 168 10.13 7.99 3.14
C ARG A 168 11.63 8.20 3.29
N GLU A 169 12.37 7.19 3.72
CA GLU A 169 13.82 7.24 3.90
C GLU A 169 14.53 7.59 2.59
N ALA A 170 14.15 6.96 1.48
CA ALA A 170 14.72 7.27 0.17
C ALA A 170 14.42 8.73 -0.24
N LEU A 171 13.15 9.15 -0.17
CA LEU A 171 12.72 10.46 -0.65
C LEU A 171 13.28 11.62 0.19
N VAL A 172 13.29 11.50 1.52
CA VAL A 172 13.85 12.52 2.44
C VAL A 172 15.37 12.70 2.21
N ASN A 173 16.06 11.64 1.79
CA ASN A 173 17.47 11.68 1.43
C ASN A 173 17.72 12.07 -0.04
N GLY A 174 16.70 12.57 -0.76
CA GLY A 174 16.84 13.06 -2.13
C GLY A 174 17.04 11.96 -3.18
N ARG A 175 16.57 10.75 -2.89
CA ARG A 175 16.72 9.58 -3.75
C ARG A 175 15.39 9.08 -4.30
N LEU A 176 15.43 8.49 -5.48
CA LEU A 176 14.29 7.75 -6.00
C LEU A 176 14.15 6.44 -5.20
N PRO A 177 12.93 6.08 -4.75
CA PRO A 177 12.68 4.88 -3.95
C PRO A 177 12.65 3.63 -4.85
N LEU A 178 13.75 3.34 -5.56
CA LEU A 178 13.88 2.21 -6.48
C LEU A 178 14.25 0.92 -5.74
N TRP A 179 15.12 1.03 -4.73
CA TRP A 179 15.72 -0.09 -4.00
C TRP A 179 15.37 -0.04 -2.51
N ASN A 180 14.96 -1.17 -1.96
CA ASN A 180 14.73 -1.38 -0.54
C ASN A 180 15.91 -2.18 0.04
N ARG A 181 16.85 -1.46 0.67
CA ARG A 181 18.02 -2.07 1.32
C ARG A 181 17.72 -2.74 2.66
N PHE A 182 16.54 -2.50 3.23
CA PHE A 182 16.25 -2.88 4.61
C PHE A 182 15.82 -4.34 4.80
N VAL A 183 15.53 -5.07 3.71
CA VAL A 183 14.93 -6.40 3.76
C VAL A 183 15.52 -7.30 2.68
N LEU A 184 15.54 -8.62 2.93
CA LEU A 184 15.91 -9.66 1.96
C LEU A 184 17.30 -9.45 1.32
N ALA A 185 18.24 -8.84 2.05
CA ALA A 185 19.54 -8.45 1.52
C ALA A 185 19.45 -7.52 0.28
N GLY A 186 18.35 -6.78 0.15
CA GLY A 186 18.03 -5.90 -0.96
C GLY A 186 16.87 -6.43 -1.82
N ASN A 187 15.88 -5.57 -2.09
CA ASN A 187 14.76 -5.89 -2.97
C ASN A 187 14.24 -4.65 -3.73
N PRO A 188 13.69 -4.76 -4.94
CA PRO A 188 13.08 -3.62 -5.64
C PRO A 188 11.91 -3.02 -4.85
N LEU A 189 12.02 -1.75 -4.46
CA LEU A 189 10.99 -1.03 -3.72
C LEU A 189 9.88 -0.50 -4.63
N LEU A 190 10.27 0.14 -5.73
CA LEU A 190 9.32 0.69 -6.69
C LEU A 190 8.61 -0.44 -7.46
N ALA A 191 9.39 -1.39 -7.98
CA ALA A 191 8.88 -2.46 -8.83
C ALA A 191 7.98 -3.46 -8.07
N ALA A 192 8.05 -3.53 -6.73
CA ALA A 192 7.09 -4.29 -5.93
C ALA A 192 5.68 -3.68 -5.91
N ALA A 193 5.52 -2.41 -6.34
CA ALA A 193 4.27 -1.64 -6.45
C ALA A 193 3.51 -1.36 -5.13
N GLN A 194 3.45 -2.30 -4.18
CA GLN A 194 2.59 -2.22 -2.98
C GLN A 194 2.96 -1.11 -2.00
N ALA A 195 4.17 -0.56 -2.08
CA ALA A 195 4.56 0.61 -1.31
C ALA A 195 3.81 1.91 -1.71
N GLY A 196 3.12 1.90 -2.86
CA GLY A 196 2.28 3.01 -3.32
C GLY A 196 3.08 4.30 -3.59
N VAL A 197 4.32 4.18 -4.08
CA VAL A 197 5.28 5.30 -4.23
C VAL A 197 4.67 6.52 -4.92
N PHE A 198 3.97 6.32 -6.04
CA PHE A 198 3.41 7.41 -6.84
C PHE A 198 1.97 7.79 -6.46
N HIS A 199 1.39 7.15 -5.43
CA HIS A 199 0.07 7.56 -4.96
C HIS A 199 0.11 8.98 -4.37
N PRO A 200 -0.87 9.86 -4.65
CA PRO A 200 -0.86 11.23 -4.12
C PRO A 200 -0.81 11.30 -2.59
N ALA A 201 -1.44 10.36 -1.90
CA ALA A 201 -1.39 10.30 -0.43
C ALA A 201 0.04 10.18 0.10
N THR A 202 0.91 9.47 -0.62
CA THR A 202 2.34 9.30 -0.31
C THR A 202 3.10 10.61 -0.37
N TRP A 203 2.94 11.33 -1.48
CA TRP A 203 3.66 12.57 -1.72
C TRP A 203 3.15 13.73 -0.87
N ILE A 204 1.84 13.79 -0.61
CA ILE A 204 1.28 14.81 0.28
C ILE A 204 1.70 14.53 1.73
N GLY A 205 1.68 13.26 2.16
CA GLY A 205 2.03 12.87 3.52
C GLY A 205 3.53 12.94 3.84
N ILE A 206 4.42 13.11 2.86
CA ILE A 206 5.87 13.10 3.10
C ILE A 206 6.34 14.22 4.04
N PHE A 207 5.59 15.30 4.17
CA PHE A 207 5.92 16.40 5.07
C PHE A 207 5.56 16.12 6.54
N LEU A 208 4.86 15.02 6.82
CA LEU A 208 4.45 14.59 8.16
C LEU A 208 5.36 13.45 8.66
N PRO A 209 5.58 13.31 9.99
CA PRO A 209 6.17 12.10 10.58
C PRO A 209 5.45 10.83 10.10
N LEU A 210 6.16 9.70 10.04
CA LEU A 210 5.62 8.46 9.46
C LEU A 210 4.26 8.04 10.07
N PRO A 211 4.06 8.06 11.41
CA PRO A 211 2.77 7.75 12.03
C PRO A 211 1.62 8.63 11.53
N LEU A 212 1.86 9.94 11.41
CA LEU A 212 0.84 10.90 10.99
C LEU A 212 0.59 10.85 9.47
N ALA A 213 1.64 10.61 8.68
CA ALA A 213 1.53 10.39 7.24
C ALA A 213 0.68 9.14 6.91
N TRP A 214 0.80 8.10 7.75
CA TRP A 214 -0.03 6.90 7.67
C TRP A 214 -1.50 7.23 7.98
N THR A 215 -1.77 7.86 9.13
CA THR A 215 -3.12 8.32 9.53
C THR A 215 -3.77 9.19 8.45
N PHE A 216 -3.01 10.13 7.88
CA PHE A 216 -3.45 10.95 6.75
C PHE A 216 -3.82 10.11 5.53
N SER A 217 -2.98 9.13 5.17
CA SER A 217 -3.19 8.30 3.97
C SER A 217 -4.45 7.44 4.07
N CYS A 218 -4.74 6.88 5.25
CA CYS A 218 -5.97 6.17 5.53
C CYS A 218 -7.21 7.07 5.38
N ALA A 219 -7.20 8.23 6.06
CA ALA A 219 -8.30 9.19 5.95
C ALA A 219 -8.52 9.68 4.51
N PHE A 220 -7.43 9.91 3.77
CA PHE A 220 -7.49 10.39 2.39
C PHE A 220 -8.04 9.33 1.43
N THR A 221 -7.77 8.06 1.68
CA THR A 221 -8.34 6.94 0.92
C THR A 221 -9.86 6.87 1.10
N ILE A 222 -10.34 6.96 2.35
CA ILE A 222 -11.79 7.01 2.64
C ILE A 222 -12.43 8.24 1.98
N PHE A 223 -11.78 9.40 2.06
CA PHE A 223 -12.25 10.62 1.40
C PHE A 223 -12.37 10.47 -0.13
N LEU A 224 -11.36 9.90 -0.79
CA LEU A 224 -11.41 9.66 -2.24
C LEU A 224 -12.53 8.69 -2.62
N ALA A 225 -12.77 7.66 -1.80
CA ALA A 225 -13.90 6.76 -2.00
C ALA A 225 -15.26 7.47 -1.90
N LEU A 226 -15.46 8.27 -0.85
CA LEU A 226 -16.68 9.05 -0.65
C LEU A 226 -16.89 10.08 -1.78
N LEU A 227 -15.85 10.84 -2.12
CA LEU A 227 -15.90 11.86 -3.16
C LEU A 227 -16.20 11.24 -4.53
N SER A 228 -15.48 10.17 -4.92
CA SER A 228 -15.69 9.50 -6.20
C SER A 228 -17.10 8.93 -6.32
N ALA A 229 -17.60 8.27 -5.28
CA ALA A 229 -18.94 7.72 -5.25
C ALA A 229 -20.01 8.81 -5.30
N HIS A 230 -19.85 9.91 -4.57
CA HIS A 230 -20.76 11.04 -4.66
C HIS A 230 -20.81 11.57 -6.11
N LEU A 231 -19.66 11.83 -6.72
CA LEU A 231 -19.59 12.31 -8.11
C LEU A 231 -20.29 11.37 -9.10
N PHE A 232 -20.16 10.06 -8.91
CA PHE A 232 -20.81 9.06 -9.75
C PHE A 232 -22.33 8.99 -9.52
N PHE A 233 -22.78 8.83 -8.28
CA PHE A 233 -24.20 8.68 -7.96
C PHE A 233 -25.01 9.94 -8.25
N ARG A 234 -24.37 11.12 -8.23
CA ARG A 234 -24.98 12.36 -8.71
C ARG A 234 -25.44 12.35 -10.16
N ASP A 235 -24.90 11.46 -10.98
CA ASP A 235 -25.35 11.29 -12.38
C ASP A 235 -26.57 10.35 -12.50
N PHE A 236 -26.89 9.60 -11.44
CA PHE A 236 -28.03 8.68 -11.39
C PHE A 236 -29.18 9.18 -10.50
N CYS A 237 -28.89 10.05 -9.54
CA CYS A 237 -29.84 10.62 -8.59
C CYS A 237 -30.11 12.10 -8.89
N ARG A 238 -31.33 12.55 -8.60
CA ARG A 238 -31.76 13.96 -8.69
C ARG A 238 -31.26 14.79 -7.50
N SER A 239 -31.10 14.19 -6.32
CA SER A 239 -30.74 14.89 -5.08
C SER A 239 -29.31 14.63 -4.61
N ASP A 240 -28.77 15.59 -3.85
CA ASP A 240 -27.53 15.45 -3.09
C ASP A 240 -27.59 14.31 -2.07
N LEU A 241 -28.73 14.20 -1.39
CA LEU A 241 -28.92 13.31 -0.25
C LEU A 241 -28.90 11.85 -0.71
N ALA A 242 -29.58 11.53 -1.80
CA ALA A 242 -29.56 10.19 -2.38
C ALA A 242 -28.16 9.79 -2.87
N ALA A 243 -27.43 10.72 -3.48
CA ALA A 243 -26.05 10.47 -3.86
C ALA A 243 -25.12 10.33 -2.65
N LEU A 244 -25.40 11.01 -1.53
CA LEU A 244 -24.68 10.82 -0.26
C LEU A 244 -24.96 9.44 0.36
N VAL A 245 -26.20 8.93 0.27
CA VAL A 245 -26.52 7.54 0.68
C VAL A 245 -25.66 6.55 -0.09
N GLY A 246 -25.59 6.67 -1.42
CA GLY A 246 -24.70 5.83 -2.23
C GLY A 246 -23.21 6.03 -1.89
N ALA A 247 -22.80 7.28 -1.66
CA ALA A 247 -21.42 7.59 -1.31
C ALA A 247 -20.99 6.96 0.01
N VAL A 248 -21.82 7.09 1.07
CA VAL A 248 -21.57 6.48 2.37
C VAL A 248 -21.64 4.97 2.29
N GLY A 249 -22.62 4.40 1.57
CA GLY A 249 -22.70 2.95 1.37
C GLY A 249 -21.47 2.36 0.69
N TRP A 250 -20.86 3.08 -0.26
CA TRP A 250 -19.58 2.70 -0.84
C TRP A 250 -18.41 2.93 0.13
N GLY A 251 -18.19 4.20 0.50
CA GLY A 251 -17.02 4.67 1.26
C GLY A 251 -16.87 4.00 2.62
N PHE A 252 -17.99 3.65 3.26
CA PHE A 252 -18.02 2.97 4.56
C PHE A 252 -18.40 1.49 4.46
N SER A 253 -18.38 0.91 3.25
CA SER A 253 -18.50 -0.54 3.10
C SER A 253 -17.42 -1.27 3.88
N THR A 254 -17.71 -2.49 4.34
CA THR A 254 -16.70 -3.30 5.03
C THR A 254 -15.50 -3.55 4.13
N TYR A 255 -15.69 -3.72 2.82
CA TYR A 255 -14.56 -3.88 1.88
C TYR A 255 -13.56 -2.73 1.99
N LEU A 256 -14.04 -1.49 1.87
CA LEU A 256 -13.15 -0.32 1.85
C LEU A 256 -12.53 -0.03 3.20
N LEU A 257 -13.33 -0.08 4.27
CA LEU A 257 -12.83 0.18 5.61
C LEU A 257 -11.90 -0.93 6.10
N PHE A 258 -12.16 -2.19 5.75
CA PHE A 258 -11.26 -3.29 6.10
C PHE A 258 -9.94 -3.21 5.33
N TRP A 259 -9.95 -2.96 4.02
CA TRP A 259 -8.72 -2.91 3.22
C TRP A 259 -8.00 -1.55 3.26
N ASP A 260 -8.38 -0.65 4.16
CA ASP A 260 -7.70 0.63 4.35
C ASP A 260 -6.24 0.45 4.78
N GLY A 261 -5.34 1.33 4.34
CA GLY A 261 -3.89 1.18 4.59
C GLY A 261 -3.19 0.07 3.79
N TRP A 262 -3.88 -1.01 3.39
CA TRP A 262 -3.35 -1.97 2.42
C TRP A 262 -3.38 -1.37 1.01
N ALA A 263 -2.51 -1.83 0.12
CA ALA A 263 -2.54 -1.39 -1.28
C ALA A 263 -3.88 -1.66 -2.01
N VAL A 264 -4.67 -2.62 -1.51
CA VAL A 264 -6.01 -2.96 -2.04
C VAL A 264 -6.99 -1.78 -1.91
N GLY A 265 -7.08 -1.14 -0.74
CA GLY A 265 -8.04 -0.07 -0.46
C GLY A 265 -7.91 1.15 -1.38
N PRO A 266 -6.74 1.82 -1.44
CA PRO A 266 -6.48 2.92 -2.36
C PRO A 266 -6.69 2.54 -3.83
N SER A 267 -6.35 1.30 -4.20
CA SER A 267 -6.53 0.82 -5.59
C SER A 267 -8.01 0.72 -5.98
N VAL A 268 -8.90 0.35 -5.06
CA VAL A 268 -10.34 0.24 -5.35
C VAL A 268 -11.12 1.53 -5.06
N ALA A 269 -10.64 2.41 -4.18
CA ALA A 269 -11.38 3.57 -3.65
C ALA A 269 -12.06 4.40 -4.74
N VAL A 270 -11.35 4.65 -5.84
CA VAL A 270 -11.81 5.49 -6.96
C VAL A 270 -12.56 4.72 -8.06
N PHE A 271 -12.93 3.46 -7.84
CA PHE A 271 -13.74 2.67 -8.79
C PHE A 271 -15.00 3.42 -9.28
N PRO A 272 -15.77 4.15 -8.45
CA PRO A 272 -16.90 4.93 -8.94
C PRO A 272 -16.49 6.06 -9.90
N LEU A 273 -15.31 6.67 -9.71
CA LEU A 273 -14.78 7.70 -10.62
C LEU A 273 -14.41 7.10 -11.97
N LEU A 274 -13.89 5.86 -11.99
CA LEU A 274 -13.63 5.11 -13.22
C LEU A 274 -14.94 4.88 -13.99
N LEU A 275 -16.00 4.42 -13.30
CA LEU A 275 -17.31 4.24 -13.93
C LEU A 275 -17.86 5.56 -14.47
N LEU A 276 -17.76 6.66 -13.70
CA LEU A 276 -18.17 7.99 -14.17
C LEU A 276 -17.44 8.40 -15.45
N GLY A 277 -16.11 8.25 -15.47
CA GLY A 277 -15.30 8.56 -16.65
C GLY A 277 -15.68 7.72 -17.87
N LEU A 278 -15.85 6.41 -17.70
CA LEU A 278 -16.27 5.48 -18.76
C LEU A 278 -17.66 5.81 -19.30
N ARG A 279 -18.60 6.17 -18.44
CA ARG A 279 -19.93 6.64 -18.85
C ARG A 279 -19.85 7.91 -19.70
N LEU A 280 -19.07 8.89 -19.26
CA LEU A 280 -18.85 10.12 -20.03
C LEU A 280 -18.18 9.82 -21.38
N LEU A 281 -17.25 8.86 -21.44
CA LEU A 281 -16.65 8.43 -22.71
C LEU A 281 -17.68 7.81 -23.67
N ALA A 282 -18.61 7.01 -23.14
CA ALA A 282 -19.64 6.35 -23.93
C ALA A 282 -20.69 7.36 -24.48
N ARG A 283 -21.09 8.33 -23.65
CA ARG A 283 -22.20 9.24 -23.95
C ARG A 283 -21.75 10.56 -24.59
N GLU A 284 -20.67 11.15 -24.09
CA GLU A 284 -20.16 12.47 -24.47
C GLU A 284 -18.62 12.46 -24.62
N PRO A 285 -18.07 11.68 -25.58
CA PRO A 285 -16.63 11.52 -25.72
C PRO A 285 -15.94 12.86 -25.97
N GLY A 286 -15.05 13.23 -25.05
CA GLY A 286 -14.33 14.50 -25.10
C GLY A 286 -13.14 14.52 -24.13
N GLY A 287 -12.35 15.60 -24.18
CA GLY A 287 -11.14 15.72 -23.36
C GLY A 287 -11.40 15.65 -21.84
N ARG A 288 -12.56 16.12 -21.39
CA ARG A 288 -13.01 15.99 -19.99
C ARG A 288 -13.19 14.52 -19.60
N ALA A 289 -13.89 13.74 -20.41
CA ALA A 289 -14.10 12.31 -20.18
C ALA A 289 -12.76 11.55 -20.18
N VAL A 290 -11.88 11.85 -21.13
CA VAL A 290 -10.52 11.27 -21.20
C VAL A 290 -9.72 11.58 -19.93
N GLY A 291 -9.72 12.85 -19.49
CA GLY A 291 -8.99 13.26 -18.29
C GLY A 291 -9.51 12.63 -17.01
N ILE A 292 -10.83 12.53 -16.83
CA ILE A 292 -11.44 11.89 -15.66
C ILE A 292 -11.11 10.39 -15.63
N THR A 293 -11.27 9.69 -16.76
CA THR A 293 -10.93 8.26 -16.85
C THR A 293 -9.45 8.02 -16.61
N ALA A 294 -8.57 8.82 -17.22
CA ALA A 294 -7.13 8.69 -16.99
C ALA A 294 -6.75 8.96 -15.52
N ALA A 295 -7.34 9.98 -14.88
CA ALA A 295 -7.12 10.24 -13.46
C ALA A 295 -7.60 9.08 -12.57
N ALA A 296 -8.76 8.49 -12.86
CA ALA A 296 -9.26 7.32 -12.13
C ALA A 296 -8.35 6.09 -12.29
N LEU A 297 -7.88 5.83 -13.52
CA LEU A 297 -6.93 4.74 -13.80
C LEU A 297 -5.59 4.95 -13.08
N LEU A 298 -5.06 6.18 -13.07
CA LEU A 298 -3.82 6.51 -12.37
C LEU A 298 -3.95 6.37 -10.86
N LEU A 299 -5.00 6.93 -10.27
CA LEU A 299 -5.26 6.81 -8.83
C LEU A 299 -5.42 5.35 -8.42
N SER A 300 -6.13 4.54 -9.21
CA SER A 300 -6.34 3.12 -8.96
C SER A 300 -5.05 2.30 -9.12
N PHE A 301 -4.29 2.47 -10.22
CA PHE A 301 -3.05 1.72 -10.45
C PHE A 301 -1.96 2.08 -9.44
N HIS A 302 -1.78 3.37 -9.16
CA HIS A 302 -0.79 3.84 -8.18
C HIS A 302 -1.20 3.59 -6.73
N GLY A 303 -2.41 3.09 -6.47
CA GLY A 303 -2.80 2.52 -5.19
C GLY A 303 -1.92 1.31 -4.79
N GLY A 304 -1.20 0.71 -5.74
CA GLY A 304 -0.12 -0.24 -5.50
C GLY A 304 -0.54 -1.70 -5.57
N HIS A 305 -1.78 -2.01 -5.95
CA HIS A 305 -2.26 -3.40 -6.05
C HIS A 305 -2.73 -3.76 -7.48
N PRO A 306 -1.81 -4.19 -8.37
CA PRO A 306 -2.11 -4.48 -9.77
C PRO A 306 -3.29 -5.45 -9.99
N GLU A 307 -3.46 -6.43 -9.09
CA GLU A 307 -4.57 -7.40 -9.16
C GLU A 307 -5.94 -6.73 -8.99
N THR A 308 -6.08 -5.80 -8.02
CA THR A 308 -7.33 -5.07 -7.76
C THR A 308 -7.58 -4.03 -8.84
N PHE A 309 -6.52 -3.38 -9.33
CA PHE A 309 -6.61 -2.52 -10.52
C PHE A 309 -7.16 -3.29 -11.72
N PHE A 310 -6.65 -4.51 -11.97
CA PHE A 310 -7.15 -5.39 -13.03
C PHE A 310 -8.64 -5.74 -12.83
N HIS A 311 -9.07 -6.08 -11.61
CA HIS A 311 -10.48 -6.32 -11.31
C HIS A 311 -11.36 -5.08 -11.54
N CYS A 312 -10.90 -3.88 -11.15
CA CYS A 312 -11.58 -2.62 -11.40
C CYS A 312 -11.70 -2.33 -12.91
N LEU A 313 -10.62 -2.57 -13.66
CA LEU A 313 -10.61 -2.39 -15.11
C LEU A 313 -11.55 -3.36 -15.81
N ALA A 314 -11.58 -4.63 -15.40
CA ALA A 314 -12.48 -5.63 -15.97
C ALA A 314 -13.96 -5.31 -15.69
N ALA A 315 -14.32 -5.02 -14.45
CA ALA A 315 -15.69 -4.62 -14.08
C ALA A 315 -16.09 -3.30 -14.76
N GLY A 316 -15.17 -2.33 -14.83
CA GLY A 316 -15.35 -1.09 -15.57
C GLY A 316 -15.53 -1.32 -17.07
N GLY A 317 -14.79 -2.25 -17.67
CA GLY A 317 -14.94 -2.64 -19.08
C GLY A 317 -16.32 -3.22 -19.38
N VAL A 318 -16.82 -4.13 -18.54
CA VAL A 318 -18.20 -4.66 -18.63
C VAL A 318 -19.22 -3.52 -18.54
N TYR A 319 -19.02 -2.60 -17.59
CA TYR A 319 -19.87 -1.41 -17.44
C TYR A 319 -19.83 -0.48 -18.67
N PHE A 320 -18.65 -0.26 -19.26
CA PHE A 320 -18.48 0.56 -20.44
C PHE A 320 -19.19 -0.05 -21.65
N VAL A 321 -19.05 -1.36 -21.86
CA VAL A 321 -19.81 -2.10 -22.89
C VAL A 321 -21.31 -1.97 -22.63
N TRP A 322 -21.74 -2.13 -21.38
CA TRP A 322 -23.13 -1.92 -21.01
C TRP A 322 -23.59 -0.53 -21.45
N GLU A 323 -22.91 0.56 -21.07
CA GLU A 323 -23.23 1.95 -21.50
C GLU A 323 -23.27 2.13 -23.02
N LEU A 324 -22.35 1.51 -23.77
CA LEU A 324 -22.36 1.58 -25.25
C LEU A 324 -23.60 0.90 -25.87
N LEU A 325 -24.16 -0.13 -25.22
CA LEU A 325 -25.36 -0.83 -25.67
C LEU A 325 -26.67 -0.09 -25.30
N ALA A 326 -26.59 1.11 -24.72
CA ALA A 326 -27.78 1.89 -24.39
C ALA A 326 -28.46 2.46 -25.65
N ARG A 327 -29.78 2.29 -25.77
CA ARG A 327 -30.56 2.69 -26.96
C ARG A 327 -30.56 4.20 -27.23
N ASP A 328 -30.31 4.99 -26.18
CA ASP A 328 -30.16 6.44 -26.20
C ASP A 328 -28.78 6.91 -26.66
N VAL A 329 -27.78 6.01 -26.74
CA VAL A 329 -26.44 6.31 -27.25
C VAL A 329 -26.44 6.16 -28.78
N ARG A 330 -26.71 7.25 -29.48
CA ARG A 330 -26.66 7.31 -30.96
C ARG A 330 -25.19 7.35 -31.46
N PRO A 331 -24.90 6.75 -32.63
CA PRO A 331 -23.64 6.05 -32.92
C PRO A 331 -22.46 6.99 -33.08
N ARG A 332 -21.56 6.97 -32.09
CA ARG A 332 -20.13 7.27 -32.27
C ARG A 332 -19.29 6.32 -31.43
N VAL A 333 -19.66 5.03 -31.42
CA VAL A 333 -18.92 3.96 -30.73
C VAL A 333 -17.43 4.04 -31.07
N SER A 334 -17.08 4.30 -32.33
CA SER A 334 -15.69 4.54 -32.76
C SER A 334 -15.01 5.68 -32.02
N ARG A 335 -15.69 6.82 -31.78
CA ARG A 335 -15.13 7.93 -30.99
C ARG A 335 -15.05 7.60 -29.51
N ALA A 336 -16.04 6.88 -28.96
CA ALA A 336 -16.00 6.42 -27.58
C ALA A 336 -14.82 5.46 -27.34
N LEU A 337 -14.64 4.48 -28.24
CA LEU A 337 -13.50 3.55 -28.24
C LEU A 337 -12.16 4.29 -28.42
N ALA A 338 -12.08 5.23 -29.36
CA ALA A 338 -10.87 6.04 -29.56
C ALA A 338 -10.55 6.90 -28.32
N ALA A 339 -11.57 7.47 -27.67
CA ALA A 339 -11.38 8.26 -26.45
C ALA A 339 -11.01 7.38 -25.25
N ALA A 340 -11.59 6.18 -25.12
CA ALA A 340 -11.19 5.17 -24.14
C ALA A 340 -9.74 4.71 -24.36
N GLY A 341 -9.37 4.44 -25.61
CA GLY A 341 -7.99 4.14 -26.01
C GLY A 341 -7.04 5.29 -25.66
N ALA A 342 -7.43 6.54 -25.91
CA ALA A 342 -6.63 7.70 -25.53
C ALA A 342 -6.47 7.85 -24.01
N ALA A 343 -7.52 7.61 -23.22
CA ALA A 343 -7.45 7.62 -21.76
C ALA A 343 -6.56 6.49 -21.22
N GLY A 344 -6.69 5.29 -21.79
CA GLY A 344 -5.86 4.13 -21.46
C GLY A 344 -4.39 4.36 -21.81
N LEU A 345 -4.07 4.86 -23.01
CA LEU A 345 -2.71 5.19 -23.41
C LEU A 345 -2.09 6.29 -22.54
N LEU A 346 -2.87 7.32 -22.20
CA LEU A 346 -2.42 8.39 -21.31
C LEU A 346 -2.08 7.82 -19.92
N ALA A 347 -2.97 7.01 -19.34
CA ALA A 347 -2.73 6.37 -18.05
C ALA A 347 -1.55 5.39 -18.11
N LEU A 348 -1.43 4.62 -19.19
CA LEU A 348 -0.34 3.67 -19.43
C LEU A 348 1.02 4.38 -19.45
N PHE A 349 1.14 5.46 -20.24
CA PHE A 349 2.40 6.19 -20.38
C PHE A 349 2.77 6.91 -19.08
N LEU A 350 1.81 7.53 -18.40
CA LEU A 350 2.05 8.18 -17.11
C LEU A 350 2.39 7.16 -16.01
N SER A 351 1.90 5.92 -16.12
CA SER A 351 2.22 4.82 -15.19
C SER A 351 3.49 4.05 -15.56
N ALA A 352 4.06 4.27 -16.75
CA ALA A 352 5.19 3.52 -17.28
C ALA A 352 6.43 3.49 -16.36
N PRO A 353 6.79 4.56 -15.60
CA PRO A 353 7.91 4.52 -14.66
C PRO A 353 7.75 3.47 -13.56
N LEU A 354 6.52 3.07 -13.24
CA LEU A 354 6.22 1.98 -12.30
C LEU A 354 5.95 0.66 -13.03
N LEU A 355 5.14 0.71 -14.09
CA LEU A 355 4.65 -0.48 -14.79
C LEU A 355 5.78 -1.25 -15.47
N VAL A 356 6.70 -0.57 -16.16
CA VAL A 356 7.74 -1.26 -16.94
C VAL A 356 8.73 -1.99 -16.00
N PRO A 357 9.24 -1.37 -14.90
CA PRO A 357 10.03 -2.11 -13.90
C PRO A 357 9.28 -3.26 -13.23
N LEU A 358 8.00 -3.09 -12.91
CA LEU A 358 7.17 -4.16 -12.36
C LEU A 358 7.11 -5.36 -13.32
N LEU A 359 6.88 -5.12 -14.62
CA LEU A 359 6.82 -6.18 -15.64
C LEU A 359 8.18 -6.86 -15.85
N GLU A 360 9.29 -6.14 -15.67
CA GLU A 360 10.64 -6.71 -15.67
C GLU A 360 10.90 -7.57 -14.43
N ALA A 361 10.46 -7.14 -13.24
CA ALA A 361 10.74 -7.84 -11.99
C ALA A 361 9.89 -9.11 -11.76
N VAL A 362 8.59 -9.07 -12.09
CA VAL A 362 7.64 -10.16 -11.77
C VAL A 362 8.10 -11.56 -12.23
N PRO A 363 8.63 -11.76 -13.45
CA PRO A 363 9.08 -13.08 -13.91
C PRO A 363 10.21 -13.70 -13.06
N HIS A 364 10.99 -12.88 -12.35
CA HIS A 364 12.09 -13.32 -11.50
C HIS A 364 11.66 -13.64 -10.06
N SER A 365 10.39 -13.41 -9.72
CA SER A 365 9.87 -13.61 -8.36
C SER A 365 9.53 -15.07 -8.04
N ALA A 366 9.77 -15.47 -6.80
CA ALA A 366 9.37 -16.78 -6.26
C ALA A 366 7.84 -16.96 -6.31
N GLU A 367 7.09 -15.89 -6.06
CA GLU A 367 5.62 -15.88 -6.06
C GLU A 367 5.06 -16.17 -7.45
N TYR A 368 5.65 -15.56 -8.49
CA TYR A 368 5.26 -15.84 -9.87
C TYR A 368 5.58 -17.30 -10.26
N ALA A 369 6.78 -17.78 -9.92
CA ALA A 369 7.19 -19.16 -10.16
C ALA A 369 6.24 -20.17 -9.47
N ALA A 370 5.91 -19.94 -8.20
CA ALA A 370 4.99 -20.78 -7.43
C ALA A 370 3.57 -20.81 -8.03
N ARG A 371 3.03 -19.64 -8.43
CA ARG A 371 1.70 -19.56 -9.09
C ARG A 371 1.69 -20.27 -10.44
N ARG A 372 2.73 -20.09 -11.26
CA ARG A 372 2.89 -20.81 -12.54
C ARG A 372 2.95 -22.32 -12.35
N ALA A 373 3.69 -22.79 -11.35
CA ALA A 373 3.78 -24.21 -11.00
C ALA A 373 2.45 -24.76 -10.47
N ALA A 374 1.64 -23.96 -9.77
CA ALA A 374 0.30 -24.36 -9.34
C ALA A 374 -0.66 -24.50 -10.54
N ILE A 375 -0.61 -23.55 -11.49
CA ILE A 375 -1.41 -23.58 -12.73
C ILE A 375 -1.05 -24.80 -13.58
N ALA A 376 0.25 -25.07 -13.77
CA ALA A 376 0.73 -26.22 -14.55
C ALA A 376 0.26 -27.57 -13.98
N ARG A 377 0.06 -27.65 -12.66
CA ARG A 377 -0.46 -28.84 -11.96
C ARG A 377 -1.99 -28.96 -11.96
N GLY A 378 -2.70 -28.08 -12.69
CA GLY A 378 -4.17 -28.12 -12.78
C GLY A 378 -4.89 -27.73 -11.49
N ARG A 379 -4.22 -27.13 -10.50
CA ARG A 379 -4.83 -26.66 -9.24
C ARG A 379 -5.59 -25.33 -9.41
N MET A 380 -6.37 -25.22 -10.48
CA MET A 380 -6.98 -23.96 -10.96
C MET A 380 -8.34 -23.61 -10.35
N SER A 381 -9.04 -24.56 -9.72
CA SER A 381 -10.37 -24.25 -9.21
C SER A 381 -10.24 -23.39 -7.95
N GLN A 382 -10.57 -22.11 -8.12
CA GLN A 382 -10.73 -21.15 -7.03
C GLN A 382 -12.13 -21.23 -6.42
N SER A 383 -13.06 -21.96 -7.07
CA SER A 383 -14.43 -22.12 -6.59
C SER A 383 -14.51 -23.17 -5.49
N VAL A 384 -15.63 -23.16 -4.79
CA VAL A 384 -15.95 -24.13 -3.75
C VAL A 384 -17.25 -24.86 -4.10
N SER A 385 -17.56 -25.93 -3.36
CA SER A 385 -18.83 -26.63 -3.54
C SER A 385 -20.02 -25.69 -3.35
N ALA A 386 -21.15 -25.96 -3.99
CA ALA A 386 -22.33 -25.10 -3.89
C ALA A 386 -22.82 -24.92 -2.44
N GLY A 387 -22.77 -25.99 -1.63
CA GLY A 387 -23.11 -25.92 -0.21
C GLY A 387 -22.18 -25.00 0.59
N GLU A 388 -20.88 -25.05 0.27
CA GLU A 388 -19.89 -24.16 0.87
C GLU A 388 -20.07 -22.71 0.43
N ALA A 389 -20.35 -22.48 -0.85
CA ALA A 389 -20.64 -21.15 -1.37
C ALA A 389 -21.85 -20.52 -0.66
N ILE A 390 -22.93 -21.28 -0.45
CA ILE A 390 -24.11 -20.83 0.30
C ILE A 390 -23.74 -20.47 1.75
N ARG A 391 -22.86 -21.25 2.40
CA ARG A 391 -22.37 -20.92 3.75
C ARG A 391 -21.61 -19.60 3.77
N ARG A 392 -20.78 -19.32 2.76
CA ARG A 392 -20.01 -18.08 2.62
C ARG A 392 -20.87 -16.84 2.33
N LEU A 393 -22.14 -17.00 1.98
CA LEU A 393 -23.07 -15.87 1.79
C LEU A 393 -23.49 -15.22 3.11
N ARG A 394 -23.52 -15.97 4.22
CA ARG A 394 -24.08 -15.51 5.50
C ARG A 394 -23.43 -14.22 6.01
N PRO A 395 -22.09 -14.07 6.06
CA PRO A 395 -21.45 -12.81 6.46
C PRO A 395 -21.82 -11.60 5.58
N SER A 396 -22.33 -11.79 4.36
CA SER A 396 -22.71 -10.67 3.50
C SER A 396 -24.03 -10.00 3.92
N VAL A 397 -24.77 -10.64 4.81
CA VAL A 397 -26.05 -10.15 5.35
C VAL A 397 -26.01 -10.05 6.88
N LEU A 398 -25.39 -11.03 7.54
CA LEU A 398 -25.18 -11.10 8.99
C LEU A 398 -23.66 -11.06 9.27
N PRO A 399 -22.99 -9.89 9.17
CA PRO A 399 -21.53 -9.74 9.23
C PRO A 399 -20.84 -10.37 10.43
N PHE A 400 -21.49 -10.45 11.60
CA PHE A 400 -20.91 -11.06 12.80
C PHE A 400 -21.10 -12.58 12.87
N ALA A 401 -21.74 -13.22 11.88
CA ALA A 401 -22.18 -14.61 11.98
C ALA A 401 -21.04 -15.62 12.23
N HIS A 402 -19.84 -15.28 11.75
CA HIS A 402 -18.62 -16.07 11.95
C HIS A 402 -17.63 -15.38 12.90
N GLY A 403 -18.11 -14.40 13.68
CA GLY A 403 -17.32 -13.54 14.55
C GLY A 403 -16.46 -12.51 13.79
N ILE A 404 -16.04 -11.48 14.53
CA ILE A 404 -15.29 -10.33 14.04
C ILE A 404 -13.87 -10.36 14.64
N TYR A 405 -12.86 -10.21 13.79
CA TYR A 405 -11.46 -10.15 14.24
C TYR A 405 -11.25 -8.99 15.23
N GLY A 406 -10.53 -9.25 16.30
CA GLY A 406 -10.27 -8.29 17.39
C GLY A 406 -11.46 -8.01 18.32
N ARG A 407 -12.66 -8.54 18.03
CA ARG A 407 -13.87 -8.34 18.85
C ARG A 407 -14.48 -9.63 19.40
N SER A 408 -14.17 -10.78 18.80
CA SER A 408 -14.64 -12.09 19.27
C SER A 408 -13.52 -13.14 19.22
N PRO A 409 -13.59 -14.19 20.05
CA PRO A 409 -12.61 -15.29 20.07
C PRO A 409 -12.80 -16.18 18.83
N VAL A 410 -12.05 -15.96 17.75
CA VAL A 410 -12.27 -16.67 16.45
C VAL A 410 -10.97 -17.21 15.84
N GLN A 411 -9.83 -17.08 16.53
CA GLN A 411 -8.54 -17.19 15.83
C GLN A 411 -8.13 -18.63 15.48
N GLU A 412 -8.61 -19.65 16.20
CA GLU A 412 -8.05 -21.00 16.08
C GLU A 412 -8.77 -21.90 15.05
N GLU A 413 -10.01 -21.59 14.63
CA GLU A 413 -10.85 -22.51 13.82
C GLU A 413 -11.19 -22.05 12.38
N ARG A 414 -10.54 -21.01 11.84
CA ARG A 414 -10.88 -20.43 10.52
C ARG A 414 -10.32 -21.19 9.30
N GLN A 415 -10.37 -22.52 9.30
CA GLN A 415 -10.04 -23.34 8.11
C GLN A 415 -11.20 -23.48 7.12
N ASP A 416 -12.38 -22.99 7.49
CA ASP A 416 -13.63 -23.26 6.79
C ASP A 416 -13.99 -22.20 5.74
N GLY A 417 -13.09 -21.26 5.43
CA GLY A 417 -13.29 -20.23 4.41
C GLY A 417 -14.18 -19.05 4.81
N SER A 418 -14.66 -18.99 6.06
CA SER A 418 -15.42 -17.82 6.56
C SER A 418 -14.49 -16.61 6.77
N GLY A 419 -14.40 -15.72 5.78
CA GLY A 419 -13.58 -14.51 5.82
C GLY A 419 -14.27 -13.32 6.50
N VAL A 420 -13.62 -12.15 6.42
CA VAL A 420 -14.21 -10.84 6.74
C VAL A 420 -15.45 -10.62 5.87
N PRO A 421 -16.53 -10.00 6.38
CA PRO A 421 -17.78 -9.76 5.62
C PRO A 421 -17.62 -8.67 4.55
N LEU A 422 -16.75 -8.91 3.57
CA LEU A 422 -16.34 -7.97 2.54
C LEU A 422 -17.49 -7.53 1.61
N GLY A 423 -18.57 -8.30 1.52
CA GLY A 423 -19.77 -7.97 0.74
C GLY A 423 -20.73 -6.98 1.42
N TYR A 424 -20.52 -6.69 2.71
CA TYR A 424 -21.46 -5.94 3.54
C TYR A 424 -21.20 -4.43 3.57
N ALA A 425 -22.26 -3.63 3.67
CA ALA A 425 -22.19 -2.16 3.69
C ALA A 425 -23.18 -1.46 4.65
N GLY A 426 -23.79 -2.19 5.59
CA GLY A 426 -24.78 -1.67 6.55
C GLY A 426 -26.19 -2.17 6.24
N ALA A 427 -26.92 -2.60 7.27
CA ALA A 427 -28.25 -3.17 7.14
C ALA A 427 -29.26 -2.11 6.70
N VAL A 428 -29.07 -0.84 7.09
CA VAL A 428 -29.94 0.29 6.66
C VAL A 428 -30.00 0.45 5.13
N LEU A 429 -29.01 -0.05 4.39
CA LEU A 429 -29.05 -0.03 2.93
C LEU A 429 -30.05 -1.03 2.33
N PHE A 430 -30.35 -2.15 2.99
CA PHE A 430 -31.29 -3.15 2.47
C PHE A 430 -32.70 -2.60 2.20
N PRO A 431 -33.37 -1.89 3.14
CA PRO A 431 -34.70 -1.35 2.86
C PRO A 431 -34.67 -0.25 1.79
N LEU A 432 -33.65 0.62 1.79
CA LEU A 432 -33.46 1.61 0.72
C LEU A 432 -33.27 0.92 -0.64
N ALA A 433 -32.45 -0.12 -0.71
CA ALA A 433 -32.22 -0.90 -1.91
C ALA A 433 -33.50 -1.61 -2.40
N ALA A 434 -34.32 -2.13 -1.48
CA ALA A 434 -35.61 -2.73 -1.81
C ALA A 434 -36.57 -1.70 -2.44
N VAL A 435 -36.67 -0.49 -1.87
CA VAL A 435 -37.46 0.61 -2.46
C VAL A 435 -36.91 0.98 -3.85
N GLY A 436 -35.58 1.04 -4.00
CA GLY A 436 -34.92 1.30 -5.28
C GLY A 436 -35.17 0.24 -6.35
N LEU A 437 -35.22 -1.03 -5.95
CA LEU A 437 -35.42 -2.19 -6.81
C LEU A 437 -36.87 -2.32 -7.27
N PHE A 438 -37.83 -2.26 -6.35
CA PHE A 438 -39.24 -2.59 -6.60
C PHE A 438 -40.11 -1.39 -7.00
N GLY A 439 -39.66 -0.15 -6.80
CA GLY A 439 -40.46 1.04 -7.11
C GLY A 439 -40.78 1.24 -8.60
N GLY A 440 -42.00 1.63 -8.99
CA GLY A 440 -42.41 1.80 -10.40
C GLY A 440 -41.89 3.07 -11.11
N THR A 441 -41.10 2.90 -12.18
CA THR A 441 -41.05 3.73 -13.42
C THR A 441 -40.09 3.07 -14.43
N LYS A 442 -40.51 2.90 -15.69
CA LYS A 442 -39.70 2.25 -16.75
C LYS A 442 -38.37 2.98 -17.04
N SER A 443 -38.31 4.29 -16.80
CA SER A 443 -37.14 5.14 -17.07
C SER A 443 -35.91 4.79 -16.22
N ARG A 444 -36.07 4.10 -15.08
CA ARG A 444 -34.97 3.74 -14.16
C ARG A 444 -34.58 2.27 -14.19
N LEU A 445 -35.22 1.46 -15.03
CA LEU A 445 -35.01 0.00 -15.10
C LEU A 445 -33.55 -0.36 -15.38
N ARG A 446 -32.87 0.42 -16.24
CA ARG A 446 -31.46 0.21 -16.60
C ARG A 446 -30.54 0.30 -15.38
N GLY A 447 -30.65 1.37 -14.60
CA GLY A 447 -29.83 1.59 -13.41
C GLY A 447 -30.03 0.50 -12.36
N ARG A 448 -31.28 0.05 -12.18
CA ARG A 448 -31.61 -1.07 -11.28
C ARG A 448 -30.97 -2.37 -11.72
N ALA A 449 -31.13 -2.73 -13.00
CA ALA A 449 -30.54 -3.94 -13.55
C ALA A 449 -29.01 -3.93 -13.42
N LEU A 450 -28.37 -2.77 -13.61
CA LEU A 450 -26.94 -2.61 -13.41
C LEU A 450 -26.53 -2.88 -11.96
N PHE A 451 -27.10 -2.16 -11.01
CA PHE A 451 -26.69 -2.26 -9.61
C PHE A 451 -27.07 -3.60 -8.99
N LEU A 452 -28.19 -4.19 -9.41
CA LEU A 452 -28.52 -5.58 -9.09
C LEU A 452 -27.48 -6.55 -9.69
N GLY A 453 -27.07 -6.35 -10.93
CA GLY A 453 -26.02 -7.15 -11.57
C GLY A 453 -24.69 -7.10 -10.83
N PHE A 454 -24.26 -5.90 -10.41
CA PHE A 454 -23.07 -5.75 -9.55
C PHE A 454 -23.24 -6.43 -8.20
N PHE A 455 -24.40 -6.27 -7.56
CA PHE A 455 -24.68 -6.92 -6.27
C PHE A 455 -24.58 -8.44 -6.38
N LEU A 456 -25.30 -9.04 -7.34
CA LEU A 456 -25.33 -10.49 -7.55
C LEU A 456 -23.96 -11.04 -7.97
N ALA A 457 -23.25 -10.36 -8.87
CA ALA A 457 -21.91 -10.76 -9.27
C ALA A 457 -20.94 -10.71 -8.09
N GLY A 458 -20.90 -9.60 -7.34
CA GLY A 458 -20.02 -9.45 -6.18
C GLY A 458 -20.28 -10.49 -5.10
N ILE A 459 -21.56 -10.75 -4.78
CA ILE A 459 -21.94 -11.79 -3.82
C ILE A 459 -21.52 -13.18 -4.31
N GLY A 460 -21.70 -13.47 -5.60
CA GLY A 460 -21.23 -14.72 -6.22
C GLY A 460 -19.71 -14.90 -6.16
N TYR A 461 -18.94 -13.85 -6.46
CA TYR A 461 -17.48 -13.87 -6.35
C TYR A 461 -17.03 -14.03 -4.89
N GLY A 462 -17.63 -13.29 -3.96
CA GLY A 462 -17.33 -13.39 -2.52
C GLY A 462 -17.64 -14.77 -1.94
N ALA A 463 -18.72 -15.40 -2.40
CA ALA A 463 -19.05 -16.78 -2.05
C ALA A 463 -18.14 -17.82 -2.71
N SER A 464 -17.28 -17.41 -3.64
CA SER A 464 -16.51 -18.32 -4.49
C SER A 464 -17.39 -19.32 -5.25
N ALA A 465 -18.53 -18.84 -5.75
CA ALA A 465 -19.57 -19.67 -6.33
C ALA A 465 -19.04 -20.51 -7.52
N PRO A 466 -19.40 -21.81 -7.59
CA PRO A 466 -19.03 -22.66 -8.71
C PRO A 466 -19.66 -22.14 -10.00
N LEU A 467 -19.12 -22.56 -11.15
CA LEU A 467 -19.44 -22.03 -12.48
C LEU A 467 -18.98 -20.58 -12.69
N LEU A 468 -19.46 -19.63 -11.89
CA LEU A 468 -19.08 -18.21 -12.03
C LEU A 468 -17.57 -18.03 -11.90
N LEU A 469 -16.99 -18.54 -10.82
CA LEU A 469 -15.56 -18.40 -10.57
C LEU A 469 -14.74 -19.31 -11.48
N ASP A 470 -15.24 -20.50 -11.84
CA ASP A 470 -14.54 -21.42 -12.75
C ASP A 470 -14.44 -20.87 -14.17
N VAL A 471 -15.53 -20.29 -14.70
CA VAL A 471 -15.54 -19.65 -16.01
C VAL A 471 -14.64 -18.42 -15.99
N THR A 472 -14.75 -17.58 -14.95
CA THR A 472 -13.91 -16.38 -14.82
C THR A 472 -12.43 -16.75 -14.76
N SER A 473 -12.06 -17.77 -13.98
CA SER A 473 -10.66 -18.18 -13.81
C SER A 473 -10.04 -18.83 -15.05
N ARG A 474 -10.84 -19.17 -16.07
CA ARG A 474 -10.36 -19.62 -17.39
C ARG A 474 -10.03 -18.46 -18.34
N LEU A 475 -10.49 -17.25 -18.03
CA LEU A 475 -10.20 -16.08 -18.84
C LEU A 475 -8.72 -15.65 -18.66
N PRO A 476 -8.07 -15.14 -19.72
CA PRO A 476 -6.70 -14.62 -19.61
C PRO A 476 -6.57 -13.57 -18.50
N GLY A 477 -5.48 -13.65 -17.73
CA GLY A 477 -5.22 -12.78 -16.58
C GLY A 477 -5.89 -13.24 -15.28
N PHE A 478 -7.15 -13.70 -15.34
CA PHE A 478 -7.90 -14.13 -14.15
C PHE A 478 -7.37 -15.43 -13.53
N ALA A 479 -6.74 -16.30 -14.31
CA ALA A 479 -6.12 -17.53 -13.79
C ALA A 479 -5.02 -17.27 -12.74
N LEU A 480 -4.36 -16.11 -12.82
CA LEU A 480 -3.28 -15.70 -11.91
C LEU A 480 -3.77 -14.85 -10.73
N ALA A 481 -5.02 -14.39 -10.74
CA ALA A 481 -5.57 -13.46 -9.76
C ALA A 481 -6.46 -14.16 -8.72
N LEU A 482 -6.55 -13.60 -7.50
CA LEU A 482 -7.49 -14.04 -6.48
C LEU A 482 -8.89 -13.45 -6.73
N ASN A 483 -9.69 -14.15 -7.53
CA ASN A 483 -10.91 -13.57 -8.13
C ASN A 483 -12.06 -13.36 -7.14
N TYR A 484 -12.04 -13.98 -5.96
CA TYR A 484 -13.03 -13.69 -4.91
C TYR A 484 -13.02 -12.21 -4.49
N ARG A 485 -11.92 -11.48 -4.72
CA ARG A 485 -11.79 -10.04 -4.41
C ARG A 485 -12.72 -9.14 -5.21
N LEU A 486 -13.31 -9.63 -6.31
CA LEU A 486 -14.41 -8.96 -7.03
C LEU A 486 -15.67 -8.78 -6.16
N VAL A 487 -15.69 -9.33 -4.94
CA VAL A 487 -16.73 -9.07 -3.94
C VAL A 487 -16.98 -7.59 -3.66
N PHE A 488 -16.04 -6.67 -3.94
CA PHE A 488 -16.30 -5.22 -3.83
C PHE A 488 -17.49 -4.73 -4.68
N LEU A 489 -17.86 -5.46 -5.73
CA LEU A 489 -19.05 -5.16 -6.53
C LEU A 489 -20.35 -5.31 -5.72
N ALA A 490 -20.36 -6.16 -4.68
CA ALA A 490 -21.51 -6.35 -3.81
C ALA A 490 -21.90 -5.07 -3.05
N PRO A 491 -21.03 -4.50 -2.19
CA PRO A 491 -21.37 -3.27 -1.49
C PRO A 491 -21.59 -2.09 -2.44
N PHE A 492 -20.89 -2.04 -3.58
CA PHE A 492 -21.15 -1.00 -4.59
C PHE A 492 -22.55 -1.10 -5.22
N GLY A 493 -22.96 -2.31 -5.61
CA GLY A 493 -24.29 -2.58 -6.15
C GLY A 493 -25.39 -2.29 -5.13
N LEU A 494 -25.20 -2.71 -3.87
CA LEU A 494 -26.13 -2.41 -2.77
C LEU A 494 -26.25 -0.89 -2.55
N ALA A 495 -25.12 -0.17 -2.49
CA ALA A 495 -25.09 1.28 -2.36
C ALA A 495 -25.81 1.99 -3.52
N GLY A 496 -25.64 1.50 -4.76
CA GLY A 496 -26.33 2.05 -5.92
C GLY A 496 -27.84 1.82 -5.91
N LEU A 497 -28.31 0.63 -5.52
CA LEU A 497 -29.73 0.37 -5.32
C LEU A 497 -30.32 1.26 -4.20
N ALA A 498 -29.59 1.41 -3.10
CA ALA A 498 -30.00 2.26 -1.98
C ALA A 498 -30.06 3.74 -2.36
N ALA A 499 -29.10 4.24 -3.16
CA ALA A 499 -29.12 5.59 -3.70
C ALA A 499 -30.34 5.82 -4.60
N LEU A 500 -30.68 4.86 -5.47
CA LEU A 500 -31.89 4.93 -6.29
C LEU A 500 -33.18 4.90 -5.45
N GLY A 501 -33.17 4.17 -4.33
CA GLY A 501 -34.26 4.14 -3.36
C GLY A 501 -34.45 5.46 -2.63
N ALA A 502 -33.37 6.03 -2.09
CA ALA A 502 -33.38 7.35 -1.46
C ALA A 502 -33.87 8.43 -2.43
N ASP A 503 -33.40 8.42 -3.67
CA ASP A 503 -33.81 9.37 -4.70
C ASP A 503 -35.30 9.26 -5.04
N ARG A 504 -35.85 8.04 -5.00
CA ARG A 504 -37.27 7.79 -5.23
C ARG A 504 -38.15 8.26 -4.08
N ILE A 505 -37.69 8.07 -2.84
CA ILE A 505 -38.38 8.56 -1.64
C ILE A 505 -38.47 10.09 -1.71
N GLU A 506 -37.40 10.76 -2.11
CA GLU A 506 -37.39 12.23 -2.23
C GLU A 506 -38.22 12.76 -3.42
N SER A 507 -38.40 11.99 -4.50
CA SER A 507 -39.07 12.46 -5.71
C SER A 507 -40.60 12.55 -5.65
N LEU A 508 -41.19 12.42 -4.45
CA LEU A 508 -42.65 12.41 -4.21
C LEU A 508 -43.41 11.22 -4.84
N ASP A 509 -42.71 10.33 -5.57
CA ASP A 509 -43.30 9.17 -6.27
C ASP A 509 -43.62 7.99 -5.33
N THR A 510 -43.17 8.01 -4.07
CA THR A 510 -43.48 6.99 -3.05
C THR A 510 -43.53 7.60 -1.65
N PRO A 511 -44.54 7.27 -0.83
CA PRO A 511 -44.60 7.73 0.55
C PRO A 511 -43.51 7.05 1.41
N ALA A 512 -42.98 7.76 2.42
CA ALA A 512 -42.03 7.23 3.40
C ALA A 512 -42.46 5.86 3.98
N ARG A 513 -43.77 5.57 3.97
CA ARG A 513 -44.37 4.27 4.28
C ARG A 513 -43.66 3.07 3.63
N ASP A 514 -43.25 3.14 2.36
CA ASP A 514 -42.60 1.99 1.68
C ASP A 514 -41.22 1.70 2.28
N LEU A 515 -40.48 2.75 2.65
CA LEU A 515 -39.25 2.61 3.41
C LEU A 515 -39.53 1.96 4.77
N GLY A 516 -40.61 2.36 5.45
CA GLY A 516 -41.00 1.76 6.72
C GLY A 516 -41.37 0.28 6.63
N ILE A 517 -42.14 -0.10 5.60
CA ILE A 517 -42.52 -1.50 5.36
C ILE A 517 -41.28 -2.34 5.03
N THR A 518 -40.44 -1.87 4.10
CA THR A 518 -39.22 -2.60 3.71
C THR A 518 -38.23 -2.72 4.87
N ALA A 519 -38.15 -1.72 5.77
CA ALA A 519 -37.33 -1.78 6.97
C ALA A 519 -37.83 -2.84 7.97
N ILE A 520 -39.15 -2.94 8.18
CA ILE A 520 -39.73 -4.03 9.00
C ILE A 520 -39.45 -5.39 8.38
N VAL A 521 -39.66 -5.54 7.06
CA VAL A 521 -39.39 -6.80 6.35
C VAL A 521 -37.91 -7.18 6.46
N ALA A 522 -37.00 -6.23 6.27
CA ALA A 522 -35.56 -6.47 6.43
C ALA A 522 -35.22 -6.93 7.86
N ALA A 523 -35.78 -6.28 8.90
CA ALA A 523 -35.57 -6.67 10.29
C ALA A 523 -36.10 -8.09 10.58
N LEU A 524 -37.28 -8.45 10.04
CA LEU A 524 -37.85 -9.79 10.17
C LEU A 524 -36.97 -10.84 9.47
N LEU A 525 -36.50 -10.57 8.25
CA LEU A 525 -35.61 -11.47 7.51
C LEU A 525 -34.27 -11.66 8.23
N LEU A 526 -33.68 -10.59 8.77
CA LEU A 526 -32.48 -10.69 9.60
C LEU A 526 -32.73 -11.50 10.88
N THR A 527 -33.90 -11.35 11.49
CA THR A 527 -34.29 -12.15 12.67
C THR A 527 -34.38 -13.63 12.32
N VAL A 528 -35.01 -13.98 11.20
CA VAL A 528 -35.07 -15.38 10.74
C VAL A 528 -33.66 -15.91 10.46
N LEU A 529 -32.82 -15.15 9.76
CA LEU A 529 -31.45 -15.56 9.46
C LEU A 529 -30.59 -15.71 10.73
N PHE A 530 -30.78 -14.84 11.71
CA PHE A 530 -30.15 -14.93 13.03
C PHE A 530 -30.54 -16.22 13.73
N LEU A 531 -31.84 -16.56 13.77
CA LEU A 531 -32.34 -17.80 14.37
C LEU A 531 -31.75 -19.04 13.69
N LEU A 532 -31.71 -19.04 12.34
CA LEU A 532 -31.08 -20.09 11.55
C LEU A 532 -29.56 -20.19 11.75
N SER A 533 -28.91 -19.11 12.17
CA SER A 533 -27.47 -19.04 12.41
C SER A 533 -27.07 -19.39 13.85
N THR A 534 -28.03 -19.63 14.75
CA THR A 534 -27.74 -20.01 16.14
C THR A 534 -26.82 -21.24 16.30
N PRO A 535 -26.87 -22.29 15.45
CA PRO A 535 -25.89 -23.38 15.52
C PRO A 535 -24.48 -22.93 15.17
N VAL A 536 -24.33 -21.96 14.26
CA VAL A 536 -23.02 -21.41 13.87
C VAL A 536 -22.38 -20.70 15.04
N PHE A 537 -23.15 -19.89 15.78
CA PHE A 537 -22.63 -19.16 16.94
C PHE A 537 -22.15 -20.11 18.04
N ARG A 538 -22.91 -21.18 18.28
CA ARG A 538 -22.56 -22.24 19.24
C ARG A 538 -21.30 -22.98 18.81
N ASN A 539 -21.24 -23.42 17.55
CA ASN A 539 -20.10 -24.15 17.02
C ASN A 539 -18.81 -23.30 17.05
N ARG A 540 -18.93 -21.98 16.93
CA ARG A 540 -17.80 -21.03 16.98
C ARG A 540 -17.55 -20.45 18.37
N SER A 541 -18.24 -20.94 19.40
CA SER A 541 -18.12 -20.47 20.78
C SER A 541 -18.24 -18.94 20.92
N LEU A 542 -19.10 -18.30 20.11
CA LEU A 542 -19.29 -16.86 20.17
C LEU A 542 -20.02 -16.47 21.48
N PRO A 543 -19.52 -15.48 22.25
CA PRO A 543 -20.19 -15.04 23.46
C PRO A 543 -21.62 -14.56 23.18
N SER A 544 -22.59 -15.00 23.99
CA SER A 544 -24.00 -14.63 23.82
C SER A 544 -24.23 -13.12 23.88
N SER A 545 -23.48 -12.41 24.73
CA SER A 545 -23.50 -10.95 24.80
C SER A 545 -23.01 -10.29 23.51
N PHE A 546 -21.92 -10.78 22.91
CA PHE A 546 -21.41 -10.30 21.63
C PHE A 546 -22.44 -10.52 20.52
N VAL A 547 -23.03 -11.71 20.46
CA VAL A 547 -24.06 -12.06 19.47
C VAL A 547 -25.29 -11.17 19.61
N ALA A 548 -25.79 -10.96 20.84
CA ALA A 548 -26.95 -10.14 21.12
C ALA A 548 -26.71 -8.66 20.78
N VAL A 549 -25.56 -8.10 21.16
CA VAL A 549 -25.20 -6.70 20.84
C VAL A 549 -25.03 -6.53 19.34
N SER A 550 -24.33 -7.44 18.65
CA SER A 550 -24.13 -7.34 17.21
C SER A 550 -25.45 -7.45 16.43
N PHE A 551 -26.37 -8.30 16.89
CA PHE A 551 -27.71 -8.39 16.31
C PHE A 551 -28.54 -7.12 16.56
N ALA A 552 -28.43 -6.51 17.74
CA ALA A 552 -29.07 -5.25 18.06
C ALA A 552 -28.50 -4.10 17.22
N ASP A 553 -27.18 -4.06 17.00
CA ASP A 553 -26.50 -3.06 16.16
C ASP A 553 -27.01 -3.07 14.71
N GLU A 554 -27.40 -4.23 14.17
CA GLU A 554 -28.00 -4.36 12.83
C GLU A 554 -29.52 -4.06 12.80
N THR A 555 -30.27 -4.54 13.80
CA THR A 555 -31.74 -4.49 13.77
C THR A 555 -32.32 -3.19 14.34
N ALA A 556 -31.71 -2.59 15.36
CA ALA A 556 -32.21 -1.36 15.96
C ALA A 556 -32.26 -0.19 14.96
N PRO A 557 -31.23 0.04 14.11
CA PRO A 557 -31.30 1.07 13.06
C PRO A 557 -32.49 0.85 12.11
N LEU A 558 -32.80 -0.40 11.73
CA LEU A 558 -33.92 -0.71 10.85
C LEU A 558 -35.27 -0.35 11.50
N LEU A 559 -35.45 -0.70 12.77
CA LEU A 559 -36.67 -0.37 13.51
C LEU A 559 -36.82 1.14 13.71
N LEU A 560 -35.70 1.87 13.92
CA LEU A 560 -35.69 3.32 14.00
C LEU A 560 -36.00 4.00 12.66
N VAL A 561 -35.47 3.46 11.55
CA VAL A 561 -35.86 3.89 10.18
C VAL A 561 -37.36 3.67 9.97
N ALA A 562 -37.88 2.51 10.36
CA ALA A 562 -39.30 2.21 10.24
C ALA A 562 -40.15 3.19 11.05
N LEU A 563 -39.79 3.42 12.32
CA LEU A 563 -40.46 4.37 13.18
C LEU A 563 -40.47 5.78 12.56
N ALA A 564 -39.30 6.29 12.15
CA ALA A 564 -39.17 7.60 11.51
C ALA A 564 -40.03 7.73 10.25
N ALA A 565 -40.11 6.66 9.46
CA ALA A 565 -40.88 6.59 8.23
C ALA A 565 -42.42 6.56 8.45
N PHE A 566 -42.90 6.03 9.57
CA PHE A 566 -44.33 5.96 9.90
C PHE A 566 -44.87 7.17 10.67
N LEU A 567 -44.00 8.04 11.18
CA LEU A 567 -44.42 9.27 11.85
C LEU A 567 -45.20 10.17 10.86
N ARG A 568 -46.46 10.48 11.21
CA ARG A 568 -47.44 11.18 10.34
C ARG A 568 -46.99 12.53 9.79
N ARG A 569 -45.96 13.17 10.37
CA ARG A 569 -45.44 14.49 9.97
C ARG A 569 -44.07 14.43 9.29
N THR A 570 -43.47 13.25 9.11
CA THR A 570 -42.14 13.12 8.51
C THR A 570 -42.21 13.40 7.01
N ARG A 571 -41.41 14.35 6.52
CA ARG A 571 -41.27 14.57 5.09
C ARG A 571 -40.40 13.45 4.50
N PRO A 572 -40.61 13.01 3.23
CA PRO A 572 -39.83 11.93 2.65
C PRO A 572 -38.30 12.18 2.68
N ARG A 573 -37.89 13.44 2.48
CA ARG A 573 -36.50 13.87 2.64
C ARG A 573 -35.97 13.69 4.06
N ASP A 574 -36.78 13.95 5.08
CA ASP A 574 -36.38 13.79 6.47
C ASP A 574 -36.21 12.30 6.81
N ALA A 575 -37.06 11.43 6.25
CA ALA A 575 -36.91 9.97 6.39
C ALA A 575 -35.63 9.46 5.73
N ALA A 576 -35.31 9.93 4.50
CA ALA A 576 -34.06 9.59 3.83
C ALA A 576 -32.83 10.13 4.58
N ALA A 577 -32.92 11.33 5.17
CA ALA A 577 -31.86 11.92 5.98
C ALA A 577 -31.65 11.16 7.30
N ALA A 578 -32.74 10.73 7.94
CA ALA A 578 -32.70 9.87 9.12
C ALA A 578 -32.05 8.51 8.80
N ALA A 579 -32.38 7.90 7.66
CA ALA A 579 -31.73 6.67 7.21
C ALA A 579 -30.23 6.87 6.97
N LEU A 580 -29.81 7.98 6.34
CA LEU A 580 -28.39 8.30 6.20
C LEU A 580 -27.71 8.47 7.57
N ALA A 581 -28.32 9.19 8.50
CA ALA A 581 -27.77 9.38 9.84
C ALA A 581 -27.63 8.06 10.61
N LEU A 582 -28.66 7.19 10.54
CA LEU A 582 -28.65 5.88 11.17
C LEU A 582 -27.61 4.94 10.53
N LEU A 583 -27.44 4.99 9.21
CA LEU A 583 -26.37 4.28 8.52
C LEU A 583 -24.99 4.72 9.02
N LEU A 584 -24.75 6.02 9.23
CA LEU A 584 -23.46 6.51 9.77
C LEU A 584 -23.19 5.98 11.18
N VAL A 585 -24.22 5.98 12.04
CA VAL A 585 -24.12 5.44 13.39
C VAL A 585 -23.86 3.95 13.36
N GLU A 586 -24.66 3.19 12.60
CA GLU A 586 -24.51 1.75 12.39
C GLU A 586 -23.08 1.41 11.94
N ARG A 587 -22.61 2.03 10.84
CA ARG A 587 -21.27 1.75 10.30
C ARG A 587 -20.16 2.11 11.28
N TRP A 588 -20.33 3.16 12.08
CA TRP A 588 -19.38 3.47 13.15
C TRP A 588 -19.38 2.41 14.25
N LEU A 589 -20.54 1.96 14.73
CA LEU A 589 -20.64 0.90 15.75
C LEU A 589 -19.99 -0.40 15.28
N GLU A 590 -20.25 -0.79 14.02
CA GLU A 590 -19.76 -2.03 13.42
C GLU A 590 -18.25 -2.00 13.15
N MET A 591 -17.68 -0.85 12.76
CA MET A 591 -16.30 -0.75 12.29
C MET A 591 -15.34 0.00 13.24
N ARG A 592 -15.83 0.64 14.32
CA ARG A 592 -14.96 1.32 15.30
C ARG A 592 -13.93 0.36 15.92
N GLY A 593 -12.66 0.74 15.98
CA GLY A 593 -11.64 -0.14 16.56
C GLY A 593 -11.32 -1.37 15.71
N THR A 594 -11.76 -1.44 14.44
CA THR A 594 -11.12 -2.36 13.48
C THR A 594 -9.63 -2.08 13.40
N TYR A 595 -9.26 -0.79 13.40
CA TYR A 595 -7.90 -0.30 13.52
C TYR A 595 -7.68 0.27 14.92
N PRO A 596 -6.59 -0.11 15.59
CA PRO A 596 -6.21 0.52 16.85
C PRO A 596 -5.75 1.95 16.60
N THR A 597 -5.93 2.80 17.61
CA THR A 597 -5.36 4.14 17.64
C THR A 597 -4.36 4.21 18.79
N LEU A 598 -3.09 4.45 18.47
CA LEU A 598 -1.97 4.30 19.41
C LEU A 598 -1.08 5.55 19.41
N PRO A 599 -0.34 5.84 20.50
CA PRO A 599 0.66 6.91 20.51
C PRO A 599 1.63 6.80 19.33
N ALA A 600 1.98 7.89 18.65
CA ALA A 600 2.87 7.85 17.48
C ALA A 600 4.21 7.14 17.76
N GLN A 601 4.74 7.31 18.97
CA GLN A 601 5.98 6.68 19.44
C GLN A 601 5.91 5.15 19.56
N SER A 602 4.72 4.53 19.57
CA SER A 602 4.58 3.08 19.65
C SER A 602 5.02 2.36 18.37
N LEU A 603 5.11 3.06 17.24
CA LEU A 603 5.56 2.47 15.98
C LEU A 603 7.05 2.06 16.04
N ALA A 604 7.89 2.89 16.66
CA ALA A 604 9.33 2.67 16.77
C ALA A 604 9.83 3.13 18.16
N PRO A 605 9.44 2.45 19.24
CA PRO A 605 9.85 2.84 20.58
C PRO A 605 11.37 2.73 20.75
N PRO A 606 11.99 3.49 21.66
CA PRO A 606 13.41 3.35 21.93
C PRO A 606 13.78 1.91 22.34
N LEU A 607 14.82 1.37 21.72
CA LEU A 607 15.43 0.08 22.09
C LEU A 607 16.88 0.35 22.54
N PRO A 608 17.11 0.55 23.85
CA PRO A 608 18.41 1.02 24.35
C PRO A 608 19.59 0.16 23.92
N THR A 609 19.43 -1.17 23.87
CA THR A 609 20.53 -2.08 23.54
C THR A 609 20.93 -2.02 22.06
N LEU A 610 20.03 -1.60 21.16
CA LEU A 610 20.42 -1.30 19.78
C LEU A 610 21.42 -0.15 19.72
N GLY A 611 21.45 0.75 20.71
CA GLY A 611 22.42 1.84 20.81
C GLY A 611 23.89 1.40 20.89
N ALA A 612 24.16 0.13 21.21
CA ALA A 612 25.50 -0.46 21.19
C ALA A 612 26.02 -0.79 19.77
N LEU A 613 25.16 -0.75 18.75
CA LEU A 613 25.58 -0.95 17.36
C LEU A 613 26.54 0.17 16.91
N PRO A 614 27.65 -0.17 16.23
CA PRO A 614 28.65 0.82 15.85
C PRO A 614 28.12 1.75 14.76
N ARG A 615 28.45 3.04 14.89
CA ARG A 615 28.23 4.03 13.83
C ARG A 615 29.46 4.07 12.93
N THR A 616 29.54 3.14 12.00
CA THR A 616 30.64 3.03 11.04
C THR A 616 30.17 3.44 9.63
N PRO A 617 31.04 4.04 8.80
CA PRO A 617 30.78 4.18 7.36
C PRO A 617 30.80 2.83 6.61
N ASP A 618 31.32 1.78 7.22
CA ASP A 618 31.36 0.45 6.61
C ASP A 618 29.96 -0.18 6.62
N PRO A 619 29.48 -0.67 5.47
CA PRO A 619 28.16 -1.29 5.39
C PRO A 619 28.11 -2.61 6.17
N TYR A 620 27.03 -2.78 6.93
CA TYR A 620 26.72 -4.03 7.63
C TYR A 620 25.22 -4.30 7.64
N ARG A 621 24.84 -5.58 7.67
CA ARG A 621 23.47 -6.03 7.95
C ARG A 621 23.35 -6.60 9.35
N VAL A 622 22.11 -6.60 9.83
CA VAL A 622 21.67 -7.34 11.00
C VAL A 622 20.91 -8.60 10.59
N VAL A 623 20.82 -9.54 11.52
CA VAL A 623 19.92 -10.70 11.45
C VAL A 623 19.31 -10.89 12.84
N ALA A 624 18.11 -11.45 12.96
CA ALA A 624 17.60 -11.85 14.27
C ALA A 624 17.19 -13.31 14.33
N ALA A 625 17.36 -13.89 15.52
CA ALA A 625 17.10 -15.30 15.78
C ALA A 625 15.59 -15.58 15.95
N GLY A 626 15.11 -16.60 15.25
CA GLY A 626 13.71 -17.03 15.29
C GLY A 626 12.76 -15.88 14.99
N GLU A 627 11.80 -15.68 15.90
CA GLU A 627 10.73 -14.68 15.81
C GLU A 627 11.08 -13.32 16.43
N VAL A 628 12.32 -13.16 16.92
CA VAL A 628 12.80 -11.89 17.47
C VAL A 628 12.96 -10.88 16.34
N LEU A 629 12.72 -9.61 16.68
CA LEU A 629 12.76 -8.46 15.79
C LEU A 629 12.06 -8.80 14.47
N ARG A 630 10.75 -9.08 14.54
CA ARG A 630 9.92 -9.55 13.41
C ARG A 630 10.34 -8.85 12.09
N PRO A 631 10.60 -9.60 11.00
CA PRO A 631 11.18 -9.03 9.79
C PRO A 631 10.45 -7.80 9.27
N ASN A 632 11.22 -6.93 8.61
CA ASN A 632 10.90 -5.55 8.22
C ASN A 632 10.82 -4.55 9.38
N GLY A 633 10.64 -4.96 10.63
CA GLY A 633 10.63 -4.05 11.77
C GLY A 633 11.97 -3.32 11.97
N ALA A 634 13.08 -3.94 11.56
CA ALA A 634 14.42 -3.33 11.52
C ALA A 634 14.47 -2.03 10.67
N ALA A 635 13.66 -1.95 9.61
CA ALA A 635 13.58 -0.77 8.74
C ALA A 635 13.12 0.49 9.51
N LEU A 636 12.30 0.34 10.55
CA LEU A 636 11.85 1.45 11.40
C LEU A 636 13.01 2.08 12.20
N TYR A 637 14.07 1.30 12.44
CA TYR A 637 15.30 1.72 13.08
C TYR A 637 16.43 2.05 12.10
N GLY A 638 16.17 2.01 10.79
CA GLY A 638 17.18 2.23 9.76
C GLY A 638 18.23 1.12 9.68
N LEU A 639 17.91 -0.08 10.19
CA LEU A 639 18.79 -1.25 10.15
C LEU A 639 18.43 -2.15 8.96
N GLU A 640 19.45 -2.66 8.28
CA GLU A 640 19.28 -3.57 7.15
C GLU A 640 19.21 -5.02 7.61
N ASP A 641 18.09 -5.69 7.39
CA ASP A 641 17.90 -7.10 7.77
C ASP A 641 18.10 -8.01 6.55
N VAL A 642 18.84 -9.10 6.74
CA VAL A 642 18.96 -10.16 5.71
C VAL A 642 17.64 -10.90 5.50
N ARG A 643 16.72 -10.84 6.47
CA ARG A 643 15.37 -11.38 6.39
C ARG A 643 14.41 -10.35 5.81
N GLY A 644 13.21 -10.78 5.45
CA GLY A 644 12.17 -9.85 5.04
C GLY A 644 10.83 -10.49 4.75
N TYR A 645 9.81 -9.65 4.71
CA TYR A 645 8.47 -9.96 4.25
C TYR A 645 8.13 -9.06 3.06
N GLU A 646 8.00 -9.64 1.87
CA GLU A 646 7.75 -8.89 0.64
C GLU A 646 6.72 -9.57 -0.26
N SER A 647 6.06 -8.77 -1.09
CA SER A 647 5.08 -9.22 -2.07
C SER A 647 5.70 -9.92 -3.29
N ILE A 648 6.96 -9.60 -3.59
CA ILE A 648 7.81 -10.27 -4.57
C ILE A 648 9.22 -10.47 -3.99
N ALA A 649 9.69 -11.70 -3.94
CA ALA A 649 11.06 -12.03 -3.53
C ALA A 649 11.81 -12.70 -4.70
N LEU A 650 13.12 -12.44 -4.84
CA LEU A 650 13.93 -13.00 -5.92
C LEU A 650 13.96 -14.53 -5.81
N SER A 651 13.50 -15.25 -6.84
CA SER A 651 13.42 -16.73 -6.81
C SER A 651 14.76 -17.37 -6.45
N ARG A 652 15.84 -16.91 -7.11
CA ARG A 652 17.20 -17.41 -6.86
C ARG A 652 17.67 -17.15 -5.42
N PHE A 653 17.26 -16.04 -4.81
CA PHE A 653 17.59 -15.77 -3.41
C PHE A 653 16.83 -16.71 -2.47
N VAL A 654 15.53 -16.92 -2.72
CA VAL A 654 14.70 -17.88 -1.97
C VAL A 654 15.22 -19.31 -2.09
N GLU A 655 15.75 -19.70 -3.26
CA GLU A 655 16.40 -21.00 -3.49
C GLU A 655 17.63 -21.22 -2.61
N THR A 656 18.29 -20.16 -2.11
CA THR A 656 19.39 -20.28 -1.14
C THR A 656 18.96 -20.57 0.29
N TYR A 657 17.67 -20.39 0.63
CA TYR A 657 17.19 -20.47 2.01
C TYR A 657 17.60 -21.75 2.74
N PRO A 658 17.53 -22.96 2.16
CA PRO A 658 17.94 -24.18 2.85
C PRO A 658 19.36 -24.17 3.41
N ALA A 659 20.27 -23.33 2.88
CA ALA A 659 21.63 -23.20 3.40
C ALA A 659 21.71 -22.43 4.73
N TRP A 660 20.67 -21.66 5.13
CA TRP A 660 20.79 -20.70 6.22
C TRP A 660 19.50 -20.28 6.96
N CYS A 661 18.31 -20.52 6.41
CA CYS A 661 17.04 -20.10 7.01
C CYS A 661 15.87 -20.99 6.57
N ALA A 662 14.70 -20.77 7.18
CA ALA A 662 13.45 -21.46 6.86
C ALA A 662 12.42 -20.47 6.29
N SER A 663 11.79 -20.84 5.17
CA SER A 663 10.67 -20.08 4.62
C SER A 663 9.41 -20.25 5.47
N GLN A 664 8.73 -19.15 5.80
CA GLN A 664 7.40 -19.17 6.40
C GLN A 664 6.36 -18.99 5.30
N PHE A 665 5.35 -19.87 5.28
CA PHE A 665 4.33 -19.89 4.24
C PHE A 665 3.66 -18.51 4.10
N ALA A 666 3.70 -17.96 2.87
CA ALA A 666 3.14 -16.66 2.51
C ALA A 666 3.53 -15.52 3.47
N SER A 667 4.76 -15.56 4.02
CA SER A 667 5.23 -14.58 4.98
C SER A 667 6.72 -14.26 4.77
N HIS A 668 7.54 -14.39 5.82
CA HIS A 668 8.95 -14.01 5.85
C HIS A 668 9.86 -15.25 5.91
N ASN A 669 11.17 -15.06 5.81
CA ASN A 669 12.15 -16.08 6.15
C ASN A 669 12.63 -15.94 7.61
N ARG A 670 12.80 -17.07 8.30
CA ARG A 670 13.17 -17.17 9.71
C ARG A 670 14.53 -17.84 9.87
N VAL A 671 15.40 -17.28 10.70
CA VAL A 671 16.75 -17.81 10.96
C VAL A 671 16.75 -18.47 12.33
N ASP A 672 16.78 -19.80 12.36
CA ASP A 672 16.77 -20.58 13.61
C ASP A 672 18.18 -20.92 14.12
N ASP A 673 19.19 -20.83 13.25
CA ASP A 673 20.58 -21.17 13.54
C ASP A 673 21.51 -20.04 13.05
N LEU A 674 22.06 -19.27 14.00
CA LEU A 674 22.97 -18.17 13.73
C LEU A 674 24.40 -18.63 13.35
N THR A 675 24.73 -19.92 13.49
CA THR A 675 26.07 -20.45 13.19
C THR A 675 26.31 -20.71 11.70
N ARG A 676 25.25 -20.57 10.89
CA ARG A 676 25.28 -20.84 9.44
C ARG A 676 26.28 -19.93 8.71
N PRO A 677 27.31 -20.48 8.03
CA PRO A 677 28.35 -19.69 7.35
C PRO A 677 27.81 -18.70 6.30
N PHE A 678 26.66 -19.00 5.69
CA PHE A 678 26.02 -18.13 4.73
C PHE A 678 25.66 -16.75 5.31
N LEU A 679 25.39 -16.65 6.62
CA LEU A 679 25.13 -15.37 7.28
C LEU A 679 26.35 -14.43 7.22
N SER A 680 27.56 -14.98 7.35
CA SER A 680 28.80 -14.23 7.16
C SER A 680 28.92 -13.68 5.74
N PHE A 681 28.55 -14.49 4.74
CA PHE A 681 28.52 -14.07 3.34
C PHE A 681 27.50 -12.96 3.09
N LEU A 682 26.31 -13.03 3.69
CA LEU A 682 25.27 -12.00 3.59
C LEU A 682 25.63 -10.68 4.28
N ASN A 683 26.85 -10.57 4.83
CA ASN A 683 27.33 -9.42 5.58
C ASN A 683 26.48 -9.16 6.85
N ALA A 684 25.88 -10.22 7.42
CA ALA A 684 25.21 -10.18 8.71
C ALA A 684 26.27 -10.13 9.83
N ARG A 685 26.72 -8.91 10.14
CA ARG A 685 27.75 -8.66 11.16
C ARG A 685 27.17 -8.70 12.57
N PHE A 686 25.93 -8.25 12.75
CA PHE A 686 25.29 -8.23 14.06
C PHE A 686 24.04 -9.11 14.10
N ALA A 687 23.88 -9.83 15.20
CA ALA A 687 22.69 -10.63 15.45
C ALA A 687 21.93 -10.11 16.67
N VAL A 688 20.61 -10.05 16.54
CA VAL A 688 19.69 -9.74 17.61
C VAL A 688 19.01 -11.02 18.07
N ALA A 689 18.99 -11.27 19.37
CA ALA A 689 18.25 -12.38 19.96
C ALA A 689 17.46 -11.92 21.19
N GLY A 690 16.67 -12.84 21.74
CA GLY A 690 15.94 -12.59 22.97
C GLY A 690 16.87 -12.15 24.11
N PRO A 691 16.31 -11.51 25.14
CA PRO A 691 17.07 -11.20 26.34
C PRO A 691 17.70 -12.47 26.90
N ASP A 692 18.92 -12.33 27.42
CA ASP A 692 19.71 -13.41 28.04
C ASP A 692 20.08 -14.60 27.14
N ALA A 693 19.85 -14.51 25.82
CA ALA A 693 20.33 -15.52 24.89
C ALA A 693 21.86 -15.71 25.03
N PRO A 694 22.35 -16.96 25.03
CA PRO A 694 23.79 -17.22 24.99
C PRO A 694 24.35 -16.82 23.62
N ALA A 695 25.63 -16.43 23.59
CA ALA A 695 26.32 -16.20 22.33
C ALA A 695 26.40 -17.51 21.54
N PRO A 696 25.94 -17.55 20.28
CA PRO A 696 26.13 -18.71 19.42
C PRO A 696 27.62 -19.00 19.17
N ASP A 697 27.95 -20.22 18.79
CA ASP A 697 29.33 -20.61 18.49
C ASP A 697 29.96 -19.70 17.42
N GLY A 698 31.12 -19.15 17.74
CA GLY A 698 31.87 -18.23 16.88
C GLY A 698 31.29 -16.82 16.79
N TRP A 699 30.29 -16.46 17.60
CA TRP A 699 29.80 -15.10 17.79
C TRP A 699 30.28 -14.54 19.15
N THR A 700 30.39 -13.21 19.24
CA THR A 700 30.83 -12.51 20.45
C THR A 700 29.71 -11.65 21.00
N LEU A 701 29.50 -11.63 22.32
CA LEU A 701 28.51 -10.77 22.96
C LEU A 701 29.00 -9.31 22.94
N VAL A 702 28.22 -8.43 22.31
CA VAL A 702 28.51 -6.99 22.25
C VAL A 702 27.78 -6.24 23.36
N ALA A 703 26.50 -6.55 23.53
CA ALA A 703 25.68 -5.92 24.54
C ALA A 703 24.57 -6.87 25.03
N ARG A 704 24.24 -6.74 26.31
CA ARG A 704 23.13 -7.45 26.95
C ARG A 704 22.26 -6.42 27.66
N GLY A 705 20.98 -6.36 27.31
CA GLY A 705 20.01 -5.53 27.98
C GLY A 705 18.69 -6.27 28.24
N ALA A 706 17.76 -5.58 28.89
CA ALA A 706 16.44 -6.14 29.23
C ALA A 706 15.53 -6.32 28.00
N ASP A 707 15.78 -5.57 26.92
CA ASP A 707 15.06 -5.62 25.66
C ASP A 707 15.56 -6.74 24.73
N LEU A 708 16.88 -6.92 24.61
CA LEU A 708 17.51 -7.90 23.71
C LEU A 708 18.97 -8.22 24.08
N SER A 709 19.51 -9.27 23.45
CA SER A 709 20.96 -9.53 23.38
C SER A 709 21.49 -9.23 21.98
N LEU A 710 22.67 -8.59 21.92
CA LEU A 710 23.34 -8.23 20.69
C LEU A 710 24.67 -8.98 20.57
N PHE A 711 24.88 -9.64 19.44
CA PHE A 711 26.10 -10.37 19.13
C PHE A 711 26.78 -9.83 17.87
N GLU A 712 28.10 -9.94 17.80
CA GLU A 712 28.91 -9.66 16.62
C GLU A 712 29.51 -10.95 16.05
N ASN A 713 29.41 -11.10 14.73
CA ASN A 713 30.05 -12.14 13.96
C ASN A 713 31.42 -11.64 13.47
N PRO A 714 32.53 -12.06 14.10
CA PRO A 714 33.87 -11.65 13.69
C PRO A 714 34.27 -12.20 12.32
N ARG A 715 33.53 -13.19 11.79
CA ARG A 715 33.75 -13.80 10.47
C ARG A 715 32.89 -13.17 9.36
N ALA A 716 32.11 -12.14 9.67
CA ALA A 716 31.27 -11.49 8.66
C ALA A 716 32.12 -10.91 7.52
N LEU A 717 31.79 -11.28 6.29
CA LEU A 717 32.48 -10.77 5.11
C LEU A 717 32.04 -9.32 4.86
N PRO A 718 32.93 -8.46 4.33
CA PRO A 718 32.55 -7.15 3.83
C PRO A 718 31.47 -7.25 2.75
N ARG A 719 30.69 -6.18 2.53
CA ARG A 719 29.65 -6.14 1.49
C ARG A 719 30.15 -6.57 0.10
N ALA A 720 31.40 -6.24 -0.21
CA ALA A 720 32.11 -6.73 -1.38
C ALA A 720 33.49 -7.27 -0.99
N PHE A 721 33.85 -8.43 -1.53
CA PHE A 721 35.10 -9.13 -1.21
C PHE A 721 35.60 -9.93 -2.43
N VAL A 722 36.83 -10.45 -2.34
CA VAL A 722 37.48 -11.21 -3.42
C VAL A 722 37.63 -12.67 -2.95
N PRO A 723 36.82 -13.62 -3.46
CA PRO A 723 36.96 -15.03 -3.10
C PRO A 723 38.30 -15.58 -3.61
N GLN A 724 38.94 -16.51 -2.89
CA GLN A 724 40.23 -17.07 -3.30
C GLN A 724 40.13 -17.97 -4.53
N ARG A 725 39.03 -18.72 -4.65
CA ARG A 725 38.80 -19.73 -5.68
C ARG A 725 37.42 -19.56 -6.30
N LEU A 726 37.31 -19.95 -7.56
CA LEU A 726 36.08 -19.91 -8.34
C LEU A 726 35.69 -21.33 -8.74
N ARG A 727 34.40 -21.62 -8.58
CA ARG A 727 33.79 -22.91 -8.89
C ARG A 727 32.73 -22.72 -9.97
N GLY A 728 32.94 -23.27 -11.16
CA GLY A 728 31.90 -23.34 -12.18
C GLY A 728 30.97 -24.52 -11.94
N GLU A 729 29.69 -24.27 -11.69
CA GLU A 729 28.67 -25.32 -11.58
C GLU A 729 27.37 -24.82 -12.23
N PRO A 730 27.05 -25.29 -13.46
CA PRO A 730 25.87 -24.87 -14.19
C PRO A 730 24.57 -25.53 -13.68
N ASP A 731 24.64 -26.67 -12.97
CA ASP A 731 23.44 -27.26 -12.37
C ASP A 731 23.07 -26.50 -11.08
N PRO A 732 21.91 -25.80 -11.03
CA PRO A 732 21.50 -25.05 -9.86
C PRO A 732 21.32 -25.92 -8.62
N ALA A 733 20.82 -27.16 -8.75
CA ALA A 733 20.58 -28.03 -7.61
C ALA A 733 21.90 -28.50 -6.98
N LYS A 734 22.85 -28.91 -7.83
CA LYS A 734 24.20 -29.29 -7.38
C LYS A 734 24.96 -28.10 -6.79
N ARG A 735 24.89 -26.93 -7.43
CA ARG A 735 25.48 -25.69 -6.92
C ARG A 735 24.94 -25.34 -5.53
N LEU A 736 23.63 -25.39 -5.33
CA LEU A 736 23.00 -25.12 -4.04
C LEU A 736 23.40 -26.14 -2.97
N ALA A 737 23.53 -27.41 -3.33
CA ALA A 737 24.03 -28.45 -2.43
C ALA A 737 25.49 -28.19 -2.01
N GLU A 738 26.38 -27.90 -2.98
CA GLU A 738 27.79 -27.53 -2.70
C GLU A 738 27.87 -26.28 -1.81
N MET A 739 27.04 -25.27 -2.08
CA MET A 739 26.97 -24.04 -1.27
C MET A 739 26.46 -24.31 0.16
N ALA A 740 25.52 -25.25 0.35
CA ALA A 740 24.99 -25.60 1.67
C ALA A 740 26.03 -26.32 2.55
N GLU A 741 27.01 -26.99 1.93
CA GLU A 741 28.14 -27.65 2.61
C GLU A 741 29.33 -26.72 2.86
N ALA A 742 29.34 -25.54 2.23
CA ALA A 742 30.42 -24.57 2.32
C ALA A 742 30.61 -24.01 3.73
N LYS A 743 31.87 -23.98 4.20
CA LYS A 743 32.23 -23.46 5.52
C LYS A 743 32.74 -22.02 5.49
N ASP A 744 33.28 -21.59 4.35
CA ASP A 744 33.83 -20.25 4.17
C ASP A 744 33.61 -19.76 2.73
N PHE A 745 32.87 -18.67 2.59
CA PHE A 745 32.59 -18.05 1.30
C PHE A 745 33.68 -17.05 0.87
N ALA A 746 34.64 -16.71 1.73
CA ALA A 746 35.85 -15.98 1.32
C ALA A 746 36.83 -16.89 0.55
N ASP A 747 36.77 -18.20 0.76
CA ASP A 747 37.60 -19.16 0.04
C ASP A 747 37.03 -19.46 -1.35
N VAL A 748 35.73 -19.72 -1.48
CA VAL A 748 35.13 -20.15 -2.76
C VAL A 748 33.85 -19.40 -3.11
N ALA A 749 33.72 -19.04 -4.40
CA ALA A 749 32.48 -18.55 -4.97
C ALA A 749 32.03 -19.37 -6.19
N TRP A 750 30.72 -19.54 -6.35
CA TRP A 750 30.12 -20.32 -7.43
C TRP A 750 29.65 -19.46 -8.59
N LEU A 751 29.91 -19.91 -9.81
CA LEU A 751 29.54 -19.28 -11.07
C LEU A 751 28.65 -20.19 -11.92
N ASP A 752 27.72 -19.57 -12.65
CA ASP A 752 26.80 -20.26 -13.56
C ASP A 752 27.45 -20.54 -14.92
N ARG A 753 28.49 -21.37 -14.92
CA ARG A 753 29.23 -21.76 -16.13
C ARG A 753 29.84 -23.15 -15.97
N ALA A 754 29.95 -23.87 -17.07
CA ALA A 754 30.81 -25.05 -17.15
C ALA A 754 32.28 -24.58 -17.09
N ALA A 755 32.99 -24.91 -16.02
CA ALA A 755 34.42 -24.63 -15.87
C ALA A 755 35.11 -25.71 -15.05
N SER A 756 36.44 -25.74 -15.12
CA SER A 756 37.25 -26.66 -14.31
C SER A 756 37.09 -26.36 -12.82
N SER A 757 37.13 -27.40 -11.99
CA SER A 757 36.92 -27.32 -10.56
C SER A 757 38.01 -26.50 -9.86
N GLY A 758 37.66 -25.38 -9.22
CA GLY A 758 38.53 -24.69 -8.27
C GLY A 758 39.64 -23.85 -8.90
N GLU A 759 39.30 -23.05 -9.92
CA GLU A 759 40.23 -22.07 -10.52
C GLU A 759 40.63 -21.02 -9.48
N GLU A 760 41.92 -20.74 -9.32
CA GLU A 760 42.39 -19.63 -8.49
C GLU A 760 41.84 -18.30 -9.04
N ASN A 761 41.26 -17.48 -8.17
CA ASN A 761 40.86 -16.14 -8.52
C ASN A 761 42.07 -15.21 -8.57
N GLY A 762 41.96 -14.11 -9.32
CA GLY A 762 42.92 -13.03 -9.20
C GLY A 762 42.93 -12.39 -7.82
N SER A 763 43.94 -11.56 -7.56
CA SER A 763 44.12 -10.89 -6.28
C SER A 763 43.78 -9.40 -6.39
N ALA A 764 42.94 -8.94 -5.46
CA ALA A 764 42.63 -7.54 -5.28
C ALA A 764 42.34 -7.22 -3.82
N THR A 765 42.62 -5.99 -3.40
CA THR A 765 42.12 -5.44 -2.15
C THR A 765 40.91 -4.57 -2.46
N VAL A 766 39.78 -4.84 -1.82
CA VAL A 766 38.51 -4.12 -2.06
C VAL A 766 38.00 -3.55 -0.75
N ILE A 767 37.61 -2.28 -0.78
CA ILE A 767 36.93 -1.60 0.32
C ILE A 767 35.59 -1.11 -0.22
N ALA A 768 34.52 -1.47 0.48
CA ALA A 768 33.16 -1.08 0.11
C ALA A 768 32.64 0.02 1.04
N ARG A 769 31.98 1.03 0.47
CA ARG A 769 31.31 2.10 1.21
C ARG A 769 29.94 2.35 0.61
N GLU A 770 28.95 2.61 1.46
CA GLU A 770 27.60 2.97 0.99
C GLU A 770 27.44 4.49 0.84
N ILE A 771 26.87 4.91 -0.29
CA ILE A 771 26.39 6.28 -0.51
C ILE A 771 24.91 6.20 -0.91
N GLY A 772 24.04 6.22 0.09
CA GLY A 772 22.61 5.94 -0.14
C GLY A 772 22.42 4.45 -0.45
N PRO A 773 21.79 4.07 -1.58
CA PRO A 773 21.63 2.68 -2.01
C PRO A 773 22.79 2.23 -2.92
N ASP A 774 23.72 3.13 -3.22
CA ASP A 774 24.85 2.84 -4.11
C ASP A 774 26.00 2.31 -3.28
N LEU A 775 26.68 1.29 -3.80
CA LEU A 775 27.87 0.72 -3.23
C LEU A 775 29.09 1.20 -4.02
N ILE A 776 29.94 1.99 -3.37
CA ILE A 776 31.21 2.47 -3.93
C ILE A 776 32.31 1.51 -3.51
N LEU A 777 32.95 0.88 -4.49
CA LEU A 777 34.05 -0.06 -4.30
C LEU A 777 35.35 0.61 -4.72
N THR A 778 36.26 0.81 -3.78
CA THR A 778 37.64 1.16 -4.08
C THR A 778 38.45 -0.12 -4.13
N ALA A 779 39.01 -0.44 -5.29
CA ALA A 779 39.75 -1.68 -5.52
C ALA A 779 41.17 -1.41 -6.04
N ASP A 780 42.16 -2.08 -5.46
CA ASP A 780 43.52 -2.17 -6.00
C ASP A 780 43.77 -3.62 -6.46
N VAL A 781 43.77 -3.82 -7.78
CA VAL A 781 43.72 -5.13 -8.43
C VAL A 781 45.10 -5.47 -8.99
N ARG A 782 45.71 -6.54 -8.50
CA ARG A 782 47.04 -6.98 -8.95
C ARG A 782 46.96 -7.89 -10.17
N SER A 783 46.02 -8.83 -10.13
CA SER A 783 45.69 -9.73 -11.25
C SER A 783 44.18 -9.74 -11.44
N ARG A 784 43.71 -9.97 -12.68
CA ARG A 784 42.29 -9.91 -13.02
C ARG A 784 41.48 -10.78 -12.04
N ALA A 785 40.59 -10.14 -11.27
CA ALA A 785 39.89 -10.79 -10.17
C ALA A 785 38.37 -10.60 -10.30
N LEU A 786 37.62 -11.62 -9.88
CA LEU A 786 36.20 -11.49 -9.61
C LEU A 786 36.02 -10.89 -8.21
N VAL A 787 35.28 -9.79 -8.12
CA VAL A 787 34.76 -9.24 -6.86
C VAL A 787 33.33 -9.74 -6.70
N ALA A 788 33.06 -10.43 -5.60
CA ALA A 788 31.73 -10.88 -5.21
C ALA A 788 31.10 -9.86 -4.26
N THR A 789 29.78 -9.69 -4.34
CA THR A 789 29.02 -8.88 -3.39
C THR A 789 27.91 -9.70 -2.74
N SER A 790 27.33 -9.16 -1.66
CA SER A 790 26.10 -9.68 -1.05
C SER A 790 24.85 -8.86 -1.44
N GLU A 791 24.88 -8.17 -2.57
CA GLU A 791 23.70 -7.55 -3.18
C GLU A 791 22.96 -8.59 -4.04
N THR A 792 21.65 -8.70 -3.86
CA THR A 792 20.82 -9.65 -4.62
C THR A 792 20.75 -9.24 -6.09
N ASP A 793 20.94 -10.22 -6.98
CA ASP A 793 21.06 -10.01 -8.44
C ASP A 793 19.69 -9.87 -9.12
N TRP A 794 18.98 -8.80 -8.76
CA TRP A 794 17.79 -8.35 -9.48
C TRP A 794 18.18 -7.67 -10.81
N PRO A 795 17.39 -7.85 -11.89
CA PRO A 795 17.58 -7.05 -13.09
C PRO A 795 17.53 -5.55 -12.78
N GLY A 796 18.55 -4.82 -13.24
CA GLY A 796 18.65 -3.36 -13.09
C GLY A 796 19.89 -2.84 -12.38
N TRP A 797 20.75 -3.71 -11.86
CA TRP A 797 22.07 -3.32 -11.36
C TRP A 797 22.99 -2.85 -12.49
N ARG A 798 23.78 -1.82 -12.21
CA ARG A 798 24.81 -1.30 -13.11
C ARG A 798 26.07 -1.03 -12.31
N ALA A 799 27.23 -1.38 -12.86
CA ALA A 799 28.53 -1.04 -12.31
C ALA A 799 29.27 -0.12 -13.28
N GLU A 800 29.83 0.97 -12.78
CA GLU A 800 30.59 1.92 -13.58
C GLU A 800 31.95 2.20 -12.94
N SER A 801 33.03 2.21 -13.73
CA SER A 801 34.38 2.62 -13.31
C SER A 801 34.94 3.61 -14.33
N GLY A 802 35.36 4.79 -13.89
CA GLY A 802 35.90 5.84 -14.78
C GLY A 802 34.93 6.28 -15.89
N GLY A 803 33.62 6.22 -15.64
CA GLY A 803 32.57 6.55 -16.62
C GLY A 803 32.28 5.46 -17.66
N ARG A 804 32.88 4.27 -17.51
CA ARG A 804 32.61 3.10 -18.36
C ARG A 804 31.83 2.05 -17.59
N GLU A 805 30.81 1.49 -18.22
CA GLU A 805 30.01 0.40 -17.66
C GLU A 805 30.82 -0.91 -17.65
N LEU A 806 30.76 -1.63 -16.54
CA LEU A 806 31.42 -2.91 -16.32
C LEU A 806 30.40 -4.05 -16.40
N PRO A 807 30.76 -5.19 -17.02
CA PRO A 807 29.86 -6.35 -17.07
C PRO A 807 29.68 -6.96 -15.67
N LEU A 808 28.43 -7.22 -15.32
CA LEU A 808 28.05 -7.95 -14.12
C LEU A 808 27.88 -9.45 -14.43
N THR A 809 28.07 -10.28 -13.41
CA THR A 809 27.81 -11.73 -13.45
C THR A 809 27.11 -12.13 -12.17
N THR A 810 26.27 -13.17 -12.20
CA THR A 810 25.76 -13.75 -10.96
C THR A 810 26.83 -14.60 -10.29
N VAL A 811 26.98 -14.43 -8.98
CA VAL A 811 27.84 -15.23 -8.10
C VAL A 811 27.00 -15.82 -6.98
N ASN A 812 27.43 -16.96 -6.44
CA ASN A 812 26.78 -17.63 -5.30
C ASN A 812 25.27 -17.77 -5.50
N HIS A 813 24.90 -18.21 -6.70
CA HIS A 813 23.55 -18.47 -7.17
C HIS A 813 22.60 -17.27 -7.27
N ALA A 814 22.73 -16.20 -6.49
CA ALA A 814 21.74 -15.12 -6.43
C ALA A 814 22.29 -13.70 -6.22
N PHE A 815 23.61 -13.48 -6.31
CA PHE A 815 24.23 -12.22 -5.93
C PHE A 815 25.05 -11.60 -7.06
N VAL A 816 25.22 -10.28 -7.02
CA VAL A 816 25.98 -9.55 -8.03
C VAL A 816 27.49 -9.77 -7.83
N GLY A 817 28.20 -10.06 -8.90
CA GLY A 817 29.65 -10.00 -8.97
C GLY A 817 30.13 -9.27 -10.22
N LEU A 818 31.39 -8.83 -10.22
CA LEU A 818 31.99 -8.12 -11.33
C LEU A 818 33.47 -8.48 -11.50
N TRP A 819 33.93 -8.51 -12.75
CA TRP A 819 35.34 -8.73 -13.08
C TRP A 819 36.07 -7.40 -13.16
N LEU A 820 37.17 -7.28 -12.43
CA LEU A 820 38.05 -6.11 -12.52
C LEU A 820 39.40 -6.49 -13.16
N PRO A 821 39.87 -5.72 -14.16
CA PRO A 821 41.21 -5.89 -14.70
C PRO A 821 42.27 -5.33 -13.73
N PRO A 822 43.56 -5.67 -13.90
CA PRO A 822 44.64 -5.09 -13.10
C PRO A 822 44.63 -3.56 -13.10
N GLY A 823 44.98 -2.96 -11.96
CA GLY A 823 45.00 -1.51 -11.74
C GLY A 823 44.10 -1.06 -10.59
N ARG A 824 44.04 0.27 -10.40
CA ARG A 824 43.16 0.90 -9.41
C ARG A 824 41.82 1.25 -10.01
N HIS A 825 40.75 0.90 -9.31
CA HIS A 825 39.37 1.15 -9.74
C HIS A 825 38.58 1.80 -8.62
N GLU A 826 37.72 2.74 -9.00
CA GLU A 826 36.62 3.21 -8.18
C GLU A 826 35.34 2.83 -8.91
N VAL A 827 34.66 1.80 -8.41
CA VAL A 827 33.46 1.26 -9.03
C VAL A 827 32.24 1.76 -8.28
N ARG A 828 31.27 2.31 -9.01
CA ARG A 828 29.94 2.61 -8.48
C ARG A 828 28.97 1.52 -8.91
N LEU A 829 28.60 0.65 -7.98
CA LEU A 829 27.52 -0.31 -8.16
C LEU A 829 26.21 0.32 -7.68
N HIS A 830 25.23 0.46 -8.57
CA HIS A 830 23.97 1.14 -8.26
C HIS A 830 22.78 0.49 -8.96
N TYR A 831 21.60 0.58 -8.34
CA TYR A 831 20.37 0.02 -8.89
C TYR A 831 19.57 1.08 -9.66
N LEU A 832 19.66 1.05 -10.98
CA LEU A 832 18.93 1.94 -11.89
C LEU A 832 18.50 1.14 -13.13
N PRO A 833 17.35 0.47 -13.08
CA PRO A 833 16.93 -0.40 -14.17
C PRO A 833 16.65 0.40 -15.46
N PRO A 834 17.11 -0.07 -16.64
CA PRO A 834 16.78 0.54 -17.92
C PRO A 834 15.27 0.63 -18.17
N SER A 835 14.50 -0.32 -17.63
CA SER A 835 13.03 -0.30 -17.64
C SER A 835 12.45 0.95 -16.99
N PHE A 836 13.04 1.43 -15.88
CA PHE A 836 12.61 2.67 -15.23
C PHE A 836 12.90 3.89 -16.09
N SER A 837 14.11 3.96 -16.67
CA SER A 837 14.50 5.06 -17.55
C SER A 837 13.62 5.14 -18.80
N THR A 838 13.30 3.98 -19.39
CA THR A 838 12.36 3.85 -20.51
C THR A 838 10.96 4.31 -20.09
N GLY A 839 10.48 3.84 -18.94
CA GLY A 839 9.19 4.25 -18.39
C GLY A 839 9.11 5.75 -18.13
N ALA A 840 10.17 6.36 -17.60
CA ALA A 840 10.29 7.80 -17.39
C ALA A 840 10.23 8.59 -18.70
N ALA A 841 10.91 8.12 -19.76
CA ALA A 841 10.84 8.73 -21.08
C ALA A 841 9.43 8.68 -21.70
N LEU A 842 8.73 7.54 -21.53
CA LEU A 842 7.33 7.39 -21.97
C LEU A 842 6.39 8.33 -21.22
N ALA A 843 6.54 8.45 -19.89
CA ALA A 843 5.77 9.39 -19.08
C ALA A 843 6.03 10.84 -19.50
N ALA A 844 7.30 11.22 -19.69
CA ALA A 844 7.67 12.55 -20.16
C ALA A 844 7.01 12.88 -21.51
N THR A 845 6.98 11.90 -22.43
CA THR A 845 6.31 12.05 -23.73
C THR A 845 4.82 12.34 -23.56
N ALA A 846 4.12 11.63 -22.66
CA ALA A 846 2.70 11.90 -22.39
C ALA A 846 2.47 13.29 -21.78
N VAL A 847 3.33 13.73 -20.85
CA VAL A 847 3.25 15.06 -20.21
C VAL A 847 3.45 16.19 -21.23
N VAL A 848 4.33 16.02 -22.21
CA VAL A 848 4.60 17.02 -23.26
C VAL A 848 3.56 16.97 -24.39
N ALA A 849 3.21 15.78 -24.86
CA ALA A 849 2.31 15.59 -25.99
C ALA A 849 0.87 16.03 -25.67
N THR A 850 0.39 15.80 -24.43
CA THR A 850 -1.01 16.08 -24.08
C THR A 850 -1.36 17.58 -24.19
N PRO A 851 -0.60 18.51 -23.58
CA PRO A 851 -0.82 19.95 -23.76
C PRO A 851 -0.64 20.40 -25.21
N LEU A 852 0.36 19.88 -25.92
CA LEU A 852 0.62 20.24 -27.33
C LEU A 852 -0.57 19.87 -28.23
N LEU A 853 -1.12 18.65 -28.08
CA LEU A 853 -2.30 18.21 -28.80
C LEU A 853 -3.53 19.06 -28.47
N VAL A 854 -3.68 19.49 -27.22
CA VAL A 854 -4.76 20.42 -26.82
C VAL A 854 -4.57 21.79 -27.47
N LEU A 855 -3.35 22.33 -27.49
CA LEU A 855 -3.03 23.62 -28.13
C LEU A 855 -3.26 23.59 -29.65
N LEU A 856 -2.79 22.54 -30.33
CA LEU A 856 -2.98 22.35 -31.77
C LEU A 856 -4.47 22.23 -32.14
N ARG A 857 -5.26 21.53 -31.32
CA ARG A 857 -6.72 21.46 -31.51
C ARG A 857 -7.42 22.80 -31.30
N ARG A 858 -6.94 23.64 -30.37
CA ARG A 858 -7.48 24.99 -30.18
C ARG A 858 -7.13 25.90 -31.36
N ARG A 859 -5.91 25.83 -31.90
CA ARG A 859 -5.50 26.60 -33.08
C ARG A 859 -6.30 26.25 -34.33
N ARG A 860 -6.60 24.97 -34.56
CA ARG A 860 -7.45 24.52 -35.68
C ARG A 860 -8.94 24.89 -35.53
N ARG A 861 -9.36 25.41 -34.37
CA ARG A 861 -10.73 25.85 -34.08
C ARG A 861 -10.88 27.38 -34.04
N LEU A 862 -9.78 28.12 -34.16
CA LEU A 862 -9.82 29.55 -34.40
C LEU A 862 -10.05 29.75 -35.91
N PRO A 863 -11.07 30.51 -36.33
CA PRO A 863 -11.41 30.73 -37.73
C PRO A 863 -10.29 31.42 -38.51
#